data_AF-A0AAV7EEM2-F1
#
_entry.id   AF-A0AAV7EEM2-F1
#
_cell.length_a   1.000
_cell.length_b   1.000
_cell.length_c   1.000
_cell.angle_alpha   90.00
_cell.angle_beta   90.00
_cell.angle_gamma   90.00
#
_symmetry.space_group_name_H-M   'P 1'
#
loop_
_entity.id
_entity.type
_entity.pdbx_description
1 polymer ?
#
loop_
_entity_poly.entity_id
_entity_poly.type
_entity_poly.pdbx_seq_one_letter_code
_entity_poly.pdbx_strand_id
1 'polypeptide(L)'
;MLGDCDFLPCFRRRKSSGGPELNPVLLIPGIAGSILNARNKKTGLEIRAWVRIFLADLEFKRNLWAIYNPTTGYTESLNPNVDILVPDDDDGLYAIDIIDPSWFVKLVHLTEVYYFHDMINKLIECGYEKGTTLFGYGYDFRQSNRIDKAMDGLKLRLEAASKASGGKKVDVISHSMGGLLMLSLLSLHPDVFAKYVDKWICIACPFQGAAACTNDPILRGVELVSGIKALFFVKRWTFHQLIVECPSIYEMLPNPDFAWSRPPLIQVWRKRSEEGDDSEPGVVELETYGPAESPLLFEEALKDNVLTYGCKTIPLPFNKKILSWATESREVFQNARLPSSVTFYNIYGTSFGTPFDVCYGTESSPIDDLSEIWNSTPQFSLADGDGIVPAESAKADGLPAAARVAVEVNHREMLTDEKVFEVITRIRFSCPKIEIILSEENCRRFCLSAKKEKNVKMKSSAMWNESSYTGSADECLATATHLCSQMLGDLDCFRCFSRRKCRQSSDLNPVLLVPGVGGSILNARNKKSGFQTRAWVRIFLADLEFKRKLWSIYDPKTGCTESMDEDVEIVVPEDDYGLYAIDILDPSWFTKLVHLTNVYYLHDMINMLIDCGYEKGTTLFGYGYDFRQSNRLDKAMKGLKEKLVTAYKASGGKKVDVISHSMGGLLMRCFLSLYRDVFERYVNKWICIACPFQGAPGCIYDSLLTGLQFVYGFESYFFVSRWTMHQLLVECPSIYEMLPNPGYKWKEQPLIHVWKKQTEKAGNLDSKLETFDPTDCSSLFEEALKDNELKYGSDTIPLPFNYEILARARGTRKILDNAQLPDSVSFYNIFGTSFDTPFSVCYGSETSPIDTFSDICHTIPHYSYVDGDGTVPAESAKADGFPAVARVGLKASHRELLNNKAVFQLVKQWLGVTEGASKQLNYSKIIDSSNAC
;
A
#
# COMPACT_ATOMS: atom_id res chain seq x y z
N MET A 1 19.27 50.53 0.24
CA MET A 1 18.05 50.98 -0.48
C MET A 1 17.68 49.89 -1.45
N LEU A 2 16.39 49.51 -1.45
CA LEU A 2 15.78 48.31 -2.07
C LEU A 2 16.19 47.03 -1.32
N GLY A 3 15.36 46.36 -0.54
CA GLY A 3 13.89 46.26 -0.54
C GLY A 3 13.53 44.81 -0.85
N ASP A 4 12.87 44.15 0.10
CA ASP A 4 12.41 42.77 0.05
C ASP A 4 11.76 42.40 -1.28
N CYS A 5 12.21 41.30 -1.89
CA CYS A 5 11.48 40.59 -2.94
C CYS A 5 11.35 39.13 -2.53
N ASP A 6 10.18 38.81 -1.96
CA ASP A 6 9.64 37.47 -1.77
C ASP A 6 9.65 36.69 -3.11
N PHE A 7 10.54 35.71 -3.25
CA PHE A 7 10.45 34.70 -4.32
C PHE A 7 9.55 33.55 -3.86
N LEU A 8 8.25 33.79 -3.78
CA LEU A 8 7.19 32.78 -3.74
C LEU A 8 5.83 33.43 -4.05
N PRO A 9 5.41 33.51 -5.34
CA PRO A 9 3.98 33.59 -5.60
C PRO A 9 3.57 32.76 -6.83
N CYS A 10 3.39 31.45 -6.66
CA CYS A 10 2.48 30.68 -7.52
C CYS A 10 1.48 29.80 -6.75
N PHE A 11 1.69 29.53 -5.46
CA PHE A 11 0.77 28.70 -4.66
C PHE A 11 -0.18 29.51 -3.78
N ARG A 12 -0.91 30.47 -4.36
CA ARG A 12 -2.11 31.04 -3.74
C ARG A 12 -3.30 30.88 -4.68
N ARG A 13 -4.27 30.05 -4.25
CA ARG A 13 -5.64 29.98 -4.82
C ARG A 13 -6.22 31.40 -4.93
N ARG A 14 -6.16 31.98 -6.13
CA ARG A 14 -7.15 32.95 -6.59
C ARG A 14 -8.05 32.21 -7.56
N LYS A 15 -9.28 31.90 -7.14
CA LYS A 15 -10.40 31.78 -8.09
C LYS A 15 -10.64 33.18 -8.66
N SER A 16 -9.84 33.57 -9.65
CA SER A 16 -10.18 34.66 -10.57
C SER A 16 -10.76 34.03 -11.83
N SER A 17 -11.94 34.50 -12.22
CA SER A 17 -12.71 34.09 -13.40
C SER A 17 -12.03 34.52 -14.70
N GLY A 18 -10.87 33.93 -14.99
CA GLY A 18 -10.04 34.20 -16.17
C GLY A 18 -8.60 33.73 -15.98
N GLY A 19 -8.40 32.42 -15.77
CA GLY A 19 -7.05 31.82 -15.79
C GLY A 19 -6.50 31.71 -17.22
N PRO A 20 -5.18 31.60 -17.42
CA PRO A 20 -4.59 31.40 -18.74
C PRO A 20 -5.18 30.13 -19.37
N GLU A 21 -5.60 30.23 -20.63
CA GLU A 21 -6.14 29.10 -21.40
C GLU A 21 -5.08 28.00 -21.54
N LEU A 22 -5.17 26.94 -20.74
CA LEU A 22 -4.23 25.81 -20.79
C LEU A 22 -4.42 25.00 -22.08
N ASN A 23 -3.31 24.61 -22.72
CA ASN A 23 -3.34 23.62 -23.81
C ASN A 23 -3.53 22.21 -23.20
N PRO A 24 -4.38 21.34 -23.80
CA PRO A 24 -4.55 19.97 -23.32
C PRO A 24 -3.24 19.20 -23.28
N VAL A 25 -3.13 18.25 -22.34
CA VAL A 25 -2.00 17.33 -22.19
C VAL A 25 -2.42 15.91 -22.48
N LEU A 26 -1.60 15.20 -23.26
CA LEU A 26 -1.70 13.75 -23.43
C LEU A 26 -0.43 13.08 -22.89
N LEU A 27 -0.59 12.16 -21.94
CA LEU A 27 0.49 11.37 -21.36
C LEU A 27 0.59 9.99 -22.05
N ILE A 28 1.80 9.61 -22.46
CA ILE A 28 2.07 8.35 -23.17
C ILE A 28 3.15 7.54 -22.43
N PRO A 29 2.83 6.30 -22.00
CA PRO A 29 3.73 5.44 -21.24
C PRO A 29 4.81 4.77 -22.09
N GLY A 30 5.82 4.24 -21.42
CA GLY A 30 6.85 3.39 -22.00
C GLY A 30 6.51 1.91 -21.91
N ILE A 31 7.52 1.07 -22.16
CA ILE A 31 7.35 -0.38 -22.10
C ILE A 31 6.88 -0.83 -20.72
N ALA A 32 5.92 -1.75 -20.71
CA ALA A 32 5.30 -2.27 -19.48
C ALA A 32 4.58 -1.23 -18.60
N GLY A 33 4.46 0.03 -19.06
CA GLY A 33 3.84 1.14 -18.32
C GLY A 33 2.33 1.30 -18.53
N SER A 34 1.65 0.33 -19.16
CA SER A 34 0.19 0.31 -19.34
C SER A 34 -0.41 -0.91 -18.65
N ILE A 35 -1.58 -0.75 -18.03
CA ILE A 35 -2.41 -1.87 -17.55
C ILE A 35 -2.92 -2.70 -18.75
N LEU A 36 -2.83 -4.03 -18.66
CA LEU A 36 -3.44 -4.97 -19.59
C LEU A 36 -4.49 -5.84 -18.88
N ASN A 37 -5.72 -5.80 -19.38
CA ASN A 37 -6.82 -6.69 -18.98
C ASN A 37 -6.98 -7.83 -19.99
N ALA A 38 -7.29 -9.01 -19.48
CA ALA A 38 -7.75 -10.14 -20.26
C ALA A 38 -9.28 -10.23 -20.17
N ARG A 39 -9.96 -9.99 -21.28
CA ARG A 39 -11.42 -10.09 -21.38
C ARG A 39 -11.81 -11.45 -21.94
N ASN A 40 -12.63 -12.19 -21.21
CA ASN A 40 -13.17 -13.45 -21.72
C ASN A 40 -14.17 -13.20 -22.86
N LYS A 41 -13.93 -13.80 -24.03
CA LYS A 41 -14.75 -13.64 -25.24
C LYS A 41 -16.19 -14.12 -25.08
N LYS A 42 -16.45 -15.09 -24.20
CA LYS A 42 -17.79 -15.66 -23.98
C LYS A 42 -18.59 -14.92 -22.93
N THR A 43 -17.95 -14.59 -21.81
CA THR A 43 -18.64 -14.00 -20.65
C THR A 43 -18.53 -12.49 -20.59
N GLY A 44 -17.61 -11.89 -21.35
CA GLY A 44 -17.28 -10.47 -21.27
C GLY A 44 -16.51 -10.06 -20.01
N LEU A 45 -16.23 -11.00 -19.09
CA LEU A 45 -15.55 -10.71 -17.83
C LEU A 45 -14.10 -10.30 -18.08
N GLU A 46 -13.70 -9.16 -17.51
CA GLU A 46 -12.34 -8.65 -17.57
C GLU A 46 -11.57 -8.98 -16.29
N ILE A 47 -10.34 -9.46 -16.45
CA ILE A 47 -9.41 -9.72 -15.35
C ILE A 47 -8.10 -9.02 -15.65
N ARG A 48 -7.55 -8.28 -14.68
CA ARG A 48 -6.23 -7.67 -14.84
C ARG A 48 -5.16 -8.75 -14.96
N ALA A 49 -4.44 -8.72 -16.09
CA ALA A 49 -3.33 -9.60 -16.38
C ALA A 49 -1.97 -8.91 -16.14
N TRP A 50 -1.91 -7.57 -16.25
CA TRP A 50 -0.72 -6.77 -15.98
C TRP A 50 -1.10 -5.31 -15.62
N VAL A 51 -0.38 -4.58 -14.76
CA VAL A 51 0.55 -5.10 -13.74
C VAL A 51 -0.29 -5.64 -12.60
N ARG A 52 0.13 -6.75 -12.01
CA ARG A 52 -0.56 -7.37 -10.88
C ARG A 52 0.46 -7.93 -9.90
N ILE A 53 0.23 -7.74 -8.62
CA ILE A 53 1.05 -8.30 -7.53
C ILE A 53 0.56 -9.70 -7.11
N PHE A 54 -0.73 -9.86 -6.85
CA PHE A 54 -1.24 -11.17 -6.41
C PHE A 54 -1.46 -12.12 -7.58
N LEU A 55 -0.95 -13.35 -7.49
CA LEU A 55 -1.05 -14.33 -8.58
C LEU A 55 -0.42 -13.83 -9.90
N ALA A 56 0.53 -12.87 -9.81
CA ALA A 56 1.19 -12.24 -10.94
C ALA A 56 1.64 -13.28 -11.98
N ASP A 57 2.44 -14.24 -11.54
CA ASP A 57 2.98 -15.31 -12.38
C ASP A 57 1.89 -16.18 -13.02
N LEU A 58 0.83 -16.52 -12.28
CA LEU A 58 -0.25 -17.39 -12.77
C LEU A 58 -1.09 -16.70 -13.85
N GLU A 59 -1.51 -15.47 -13.59
CA GLU A 59 -2.39 -14.71 -14.49
C GLU A 59 -1.65 -14.22 -15.73
N PHE A 60 -0.37 -13.90 -15.57
CA PHE A 60 0.50 -13.58 -16.68
C PHE A 60 0.67 -14.80 -17.61
N LYS A 61 0.97 -15.98 -17.06
CA LYS A 61 1.05 -17.24 -17.84
C LYS A 61 -0.24 -17.55 -18.58
N ARG A 62 -1.36 -17.41 -17.87
CA ARG A 62 -2.68 -17.79 -18.39
C ARG A 62 -3.17 -16.90 -19.52
N ASN A 63 -2.81 -15.62 -19.51
CA ASN A 63 -3.42 -14.64 -20.41
C ASN A 63 -2.42 -13.90 -21.31
N LEU A 64 -1.17 -13.69 -20.87
CA LEU A 64 -0.21 -12.84 -21.58
C LEU A 64 0.90 -13.60 -22.32
N TRP A 65 1.12 -14.88 -22.02
CA TRP A 65 1.92 -15.72 -22.91
C TRP A 65 1.30 -15.75 -24.30
N ALA A 66 2.14 -15.48 -25.30
CA ALA A 66 1.71 -15.13 -26.63
C ALA A 66 2.72 -15.61 -27.67
N ILE A 67 2.27 -15.70 -28.93
CA ILE A 67 3.10 -16.00 -30.09
C ILE A 67 2.88 -14.91 -31.12
N TYR A 68 3.96 -14.46 -31.75
CA TYR A 68 3.90 -13.54 -32.87
C TYR A 68 3.40 -14.24 -34.14
N ASN A 69 2.36 -13.66 -34.72
CA ASN A 69 1.80 -14.09 -35.98
C ASN A 69 2.35 -13.18 -37.11
N PRO A 70 3.26 -13.66 -37.96
CA PRO A 70 3.90 -12.85 -38.99
C PRO A 70 2.96 -12.45 -40.13
N THR A 71 1.81 -13.13 -40.27
CA THR A 71 0.81 -12.78 -41.29
C THR A 71 0.02 -11.55 -40.87
N THR A 72 -0.28 -11.42 -39.57
CA THR A 72 -1.06 -10.30 -39.04
C THR A 72 -0.17 -9.19 -38.49
N GLY A 73 1.07 -9.50 -38.10
CA GLY A 73 1.97 -8.58 -37.39
C GLY A 73 1.67 -8.46 -35.89
N TYR A 74 0.77 -9.29 -35.37
CA TYR A 74 0.33 -9.24 -33.97
C TYR A 74 0.95 -10.34 -33.12
N THR A 75 1.28 -9.98 -31.88
CA THR A 75 1.57 -10.94 -30.80
C THR A 75 0.25 -11.36 -30.14
N GLU A 76 -0.18 -12.59 -30.41
CA GLU A 76 -1.49 -13.13 -30.04
C GLU A 76 -1.41 -14.03 -28.81
N SER A 77 -2.34 -13.88 -27.86
CA SER A 77 -2.38 -14.70 -26.64
C SER A 77 -2.58 -16.18 -26.96
N LEU A 78 -1.85 -17.06 -26.27
CA LEU A 78 -2.03 -18.51 -26.35
C LEU A 78 -3.39 -18.99 -25.84
N ASN A 79 -4.10 -18.16 -25.07
CA ASN A 79 -5.44 -18.45 -24.62
C ASN A 79 -6.46 -17.96 -25.67
N PRO A 80 -7.07 -18.85 -26.45
CA PRO A 80 -7.95 -18.44 -27.56
C PRO A 80 -9.25 -17.79 -27.08
N ASN A 81 -9.59 -17.95 -25.79
CA ASN A 81 -10.84 -17.49 -25.20
C ASN A 81 -10.76 -16.07 -24.63
N VAL A 82 -9.60 -15.40 -24.70
CA VAL A 82 -9.44 -14.04 -24.16
C VAL A 82 -8.99 -13.06 -25.23
N ASP A 83 -9.44 -11.82 -25.09
CA ASP A 83 -8.89 -10.65 -25.77
C ASP A 83 -8.05 -9.85 -24.78
N ILE A 84 -6.92 -9.32 -25.24
CA ILE A 84 -6.12 -8.39 -24.43
C ILE A 84 -6.52 -6.96 -24.76
N LEU A 85 -6.87 -6.22 -23.72
CA LEU A 85 -7.37 -4.86 -23.78
C LEU A 85 -6.57 -3.99 -22.83
N VAL A 86 -6.51 -2.71 -23.17
CA VAL A 86 -6.04 -1.67 -22.27
C VAL A 86 -7.28 -0.94 -21.79
N PRO A 87 -7.47 -0.77 -20.47
CA PRO A 87 -8.62 -0.04 -19.94
C PRO A 87 -8.56 1.42 -20.38
N ASP A 88 -9.73 1.98 -20.70
CA ASP A 88 -9.86 3.37 -21.16
C ASP A 88 -10.45 4.30 -20.08
N ASP A 89 -10.66 3.77 -18.88
CA ASP A 89 -11.20 4.48 -17.73
C ASP A 89 -10.40 5.77 -17.43
N ASP A 90 -11.11 6.78 -16.93
CA ASP A 90 -10.51 8.10 -16.61
C ASP A 90 -9.76 8.69 -17.81
N ASP A 91 -10.35 8.55 -19.00
CA ASP A 91 -9.81 9.04 -20.27
C ASP A 91 -8.39 8.53 -20.57
N GLY A 92 -8.18 7.24 -20.29
CA GLY A 92 -6.92 6.53 -20.45
C GLY A 92 -5.87 6.83 -19.37
N LEU A 93 -6.15 7.73 -18.41
CA LEU A 93 -5.24 8.00 -17.29
C LEU A 93 -5.16 6.80 -16.34
N TYR A 94 -6.26 6.07 -16.13
CA TYR A 94 -6.28 4.91 -15.26
C TYR A 94 -5.25 3.85 -15.67
N ALA A 95 -5.06 3.64 -16.98
CA ALA A 95 -4.14 2.64 -17.50
C ALA A 95 -2.66 2.94 -17.20
N ILE A 96 -2.32 4.19 -16.86
CA ILE A 96 -0.93 4.68 -16.79
C ILE A 96 -0.60 5.37 -15.46
N ASP A 97 -1.58 5.59 -14.60
CA ASP A 97 -1.47 6.28 -13.31
C ASP A 97 -0.68 5.42 -12.28
N ILE A 98 -1.38 4.56 -11.56
CA ILE A 98 -0.81 3.52 -10.70
C ILE A 98 -1.04 2.21 -11.44
N ILE A 99 0.02 1.57 -11.96
CA ILE A 99 -0.10 0.42 -12.88
C ILE A 99 -0.52 -0.88 -12.16
N ASP A 100 -0.41 -0.95 -10.83
CA ASP A 100 -1.22 -1.86 -10.02
C ASP A 100 -1.91 -1.07 -8.88
N PRO A 101 -3.15 -0.59 -9.08
CA PRO A 101 -3.88 0.15 -8.05
C PRO A 101 -4.46 -0.77 -6.95
N SER A 102 -3.95 -2.00 -6.80
CA SER A 102 -4.41 -2.90 -5.74
C SER A 102 -4.24 -2.24 -4.37
N TRP A 103 -5.22 -2.49 -3.50
CA TRP A 103 -5.21 -1.96 -2.14
C TRP A 103 -3.94 -2.33 -1.38
N PHE A 104 -3.39 -3.51 -1.64
CA PHE A 104 -2.13 -3.94 -1.05
C PHE A 104 -0.99 -2.97 -1.42
N VAL A 105 -0.86 -2.59 -2.70
CA VAL A 105 0.11 -1.59 -3.15
C VAL A 105 -0.08 -0.26 -2.44
N LYS A 106 -1.33 0.21 -2.35
CA LYS A 106 -1.67 1.47 -1.68
C LYS A 106 -1.39 1.40 -0.18
N LEU A 107 -1.62 0.23 0.43
CA LEU A 107 -1.45 -0.03 1.85
C LEU A 107 0.02 -0.18 2.26
N VAL A 108 0.85 -0.79 1.41
CA VAL A 108 2.29 -0.99 1.68
C VAL A 108 3.18 0.05 1.01
N HIS A 109 2.57 1.09 0.41
CA HIS A 109 3.25 2.14 -0.36
C HIS A 109 4.33 1.59 -1.32
N LEU A 110 3.98 0.59 -2.12
CA LEU A 110 4.88 0.08 -3.17
C LEU A 110 4.97 1.10 -4.31
N THR A 111 5.85 2.08 -4.16
CA THR A 111 6.09 3.16 -5.14
C THR A 111 6.53 2.64 -6.51
N GLU A 112 7.06 1.40 -6.60
CA GLU A 112 7.48 0.76 -7.86
C GLU A 112 6.37 0.60 -8.92
N VAL A 113 5.09 0.71 -8.53
CA VAL A 113 3.95 0.65 -9.46
C VAL A 113 3.23 2.01 -9.60
N TYR A 114 3.79 3.07 -9.03
CA TYR A 114 3.35 4.44 -9.27
C TYR A 114 4.13 4.93 -10.49
N TYR A 115 3.43 5.15 -11.61
CA TYR A 115 4.09 5.48 -12.87
C TYR A 115 3.91 6.94 -13.25
N PHE A 116 2.74 7.34 -13.77
CA PHE A 116 2.43 8.75 -13.99
C PHE A 116 1.75 9.44 -12.80
N HIS A 117 1.48 8.73 -11.69
CA HIS A 117 0.71 9.23 -10.56
C HIS A 117 1.13 10.63 -10.09
N ASP A 118 2.41 10.81 -9.79
CA ASP A 118 2.92 12.09 -9.28
C ASP A 118 2.84 13.20 -10.33
N MET A 119 3.08 12.87 -11.60
CA MET A 119 2.95 13.82 -12.70
C MET A 119 1.49 14.25 -12.91
N ILE A 120 0.56 13.30 -12.86
CA ILE A 120 -0.88 13.56 -12.97
C ILE A 120 -1.32 14.49 -11.83
N ASN A 121 -0.94 14.18 -10.59
CA ASN A 121 -1.27 15.00 -9.43
C ASN A 121 -0.71 16.41 -9.55
N LYS A 122 0.58 16.56 -9.90
CA LYS A 122 1.20 17.88 -10.07
C LYS A 122 0.58 18.67 -11.23
N LEU A 123 0.16 18.02 -12.32
CA LEU A 123 -0.60 18.68 -13.39
C LEU A 123 -1.98 19.13 -12.90
N ILE A 124 -2.70 18.31 -12.14
CA ILE A 124 -3.99 18.71 -11.53
C ILE A 124 -3.81 19.92 -10.60
N GLU A 125 -2.75 19.94 -9.80
CA GLU A 125 -2.38 21.10 -8.96
C GLU A 125 -2.11 22.37 -9.78
N CYS A 126 -1.60 22.22 -11.01
CA CYS A 126 -1.41 23.31 -11.97
C CYS A 126 -2.71 23.75 -12.68
N GLY A 127 -3.86 23.16 -12.35
CA GLY A 127 -5.18 23.52 -12.89
C GLY A 127 -5.65 22.67 -14.07
N TYR A 128 -5.00 21.54 -14.35
CA TYR A 128 -5.48 20.59 -15.34
C TYR A 128 -6.65 19.76 -14.78
N GLU A 129 -7.59 19.42 -15.66
CA GLU A 129 -8.79 18.65 -15.33
C GLU A 129 -8.85 17.39 -16.19
N LYS A 130 -8.96 16.24 -15.53
CA LYS A 130 -9.08 14.93 -16.20
C LYS A 130 -10.28 14.92 -17.15
N GLY A 131 -10.10 14.34 -18.33
CA GLY A 131 -11.15 14.25 -19.36
C GLY A 131 -11.51 15.56 -20.05
N THR A 132 -10.98 16.70 -19.59
CA THR A 132 -11.20 18.01 -20.21
C THR A 132 -9.92 18.56 -20.81
N THR A 133 -8.84 18.63 -20.02
CA THR A 133 -7.53 19.17 -20.42
C THR A 133 -6.37 18.21 -20.12
N LEU A 134 -6.61 17.08 -19.44
CA LEU A 134 -5.61 16.06 -19.14
C LEU A 134 -6.11 14.68 -19.53
N PHE A 135 -5.30 13.96 -20.30
CA PHE A 135 -5.64 12.69 -20.92
C PHE A 135 -4.46 11.71 -20.84
N GLY A 136 -4.74 10.42 -20.85
CA GLY A 136 -3.76 9.35 -20.96
C GLY A 136 -3.95 8.53 -22.23
N TYR A 137 -2.89 7.87 -22.67
CA TYR A 137 -2.98 6.86 -23.73
C TYR A 137 -2.17 5.62 -23.37
N GLY A 138 -2.80 4.68 -22.66
CA GLY A 138 -2.25 3.33 -22.52
C GLY A 138 -2.35 2.54 -23.82
N TYR A 139 -1.41 1.64 -24.06
CA TYR A 139 -1.40 0.77 -25.24
C TYR A 139 -0.80 -0.61 -24.91
N ASP A 140 -1.08 -1.61 -25.77
CA ASP A 140 -0.51 -2.95 -25.60
C ASP A 140 0.98 -2.91 -25.97
N PHE A 141 1.82 -2.66 -24.96
CA PHE A 141 3.27 -2.52 -25.08
C PHE A 141 3.95 -3.78 -25.65
N ARG A 142 3.25 -4.90 -25.78
CA ARG A 142 3.78 -6.13 -26.38
C ARG A 142 3.88 -6.04 -27.90
N GLN A 143 3.04 -5.20 -28.51
CA GLN A 143 2.94 -5.07 -29.96
C GLN A 143 3.99 -4.10 -30.50
N SER A 144 4.23 -4.14 -31.81
CA SER A 144 5.07 -3.16 -32.50
C SER A 144 4.56 -1.73 -32.30
N ASN A 145 5.46 -0.76 -32.15
CA ASN A 145 5.12 0.66 -32.01
C ASN A 145 4.48 1.24 -33.28
N ARG A 146 4.44 0.51 -34.40
CA ARG A 146 3.75 0.93 -35.64
C ARG A 146 2.49 0.11 -35.95
N ILE A 147 2.03 -0.73 -35.02
CA ILE A 147 0.82 -1.54 -35.22
C ILE A 147 -0.40 -0.63 -35.39
N ASP A 148 -1.26 -0.97 -36.34
CA ASP A 148 -2.46 -0.20 -36.71
C ASP A 148 -3.37 0.07 -35.50
N LYS A 149 -3.64 -0.91 -34.64
CA LYS A 149 -4.47 -0.71 -33.43
C LYS A 149 -3.92 0.37 -32.49
N ALA A 150 -2.61 0.46 -32.31
CA ALA A 150 -1.99 1.49 -31.47
C ALA A 150 -2.00 2.86 -32.17
N MET A 151 -1.72 2.89 -33.47
CA MET A 151 -1.76 4.13 -34.26
C MET A 151 -3.19 4.70 -34.33
N ASP A 152 -4.18 3.88 -34.64
CA ASP A 152 -5.58 4.29 -34.73
C ASP A 152 -6.12 4.76 -33.38
N GLY A 153 -5.82 4.03 -32.30
CA GLY A 153 -6.19 4.46 -30.95
C GLY A 153 -5.56 5.80 -30.56
N LEU A 154 -4.27 6.00 -30.87
CA LEU A 154 -3.56 7.25 -30.56
C LEU A 154 -4.14 8.44 -31.36
N LYS A 155 -4.44 8.24 -32.64
CA LYS A 155 -5.11 9.26 -33.48
C LYS A 155 -6.47 9.65 -32.90
N LEU A 156 -7.28 8.67 -32.53
CA LEU A 156 -8.60 8.90 -31.91
C LEU A 156 -8.48 9.64 -30.58
N ARG A 157 -7.51 9.27 -29.73
CA ARG A 157 -7.28 9.93 -28.43
C ARG A 157 -6.83 11.38 -28.60
N LEU A 158 -5.96 11.69 -29.57
CA LEU A 158 -5.55 13.07 -29.88
C LEU A 158 -6.73 13.91 -30.36
N GLU A 159 -7.56 13.37 -31.25
CA GLU A 159 -8.78 14.04 -31.71
C GLU A 159 -9.77 14.29 -30.57
N ALA A 160 -10.00 13.28 -29.72
CA ALA A 160 -10.88 13.39 -28.57
C ALA A 160 -10.38 14.46 -27.57
N ALA A 161 -9.08 14.46 -27.25
CA ALA A 161 -8.46 15.46 -26.38
C ALA A 161 -8.58 16.87 -26.96
N SER A 162 -8.30 17.03 -28.25
CA SER A 162 -8.45 18.32 -28.95
C SER A 162 -9.90 18.81 -28.89
N LYS A 163 -10.87 17.94 -29.19
CA LYS A 163 -12.30 18.26 -29.18
C LYS A 163 -12.80 18.64 -27.78
N ALA A 164 -12.42 17.88 -26.75
CA ALA A 164 -12.78 18.15 -25.36
C ALA A 164 -12.22 19.49 -24.86
N SER A 165 -11.06 19.90 -25.39
CA SER A 165 -10.41 21.18 -25.10
C SER A 165 -10.74 22.30 -26.09
N GLY A 166 -11.92 22.28 -26.71
CA GLY A 166 -12.39 23.37 -27.57
C GLY A 166 -11.66 23.48 -28.92
N GLY A 167 -11.09 22.38 -29.42
CA GLY A 167 -10.37 22.31 -30.69
C GLY A 167 -8.90 22.72 -30.62
N LYS A 168 -8.33 22.90 -29.43
CA LYS A 168 -6.91 23.21 -29.25
C LYS A 168 -6.02 22.04 -29.66
N LYS A 169 -4.79 22.36 -30.05
CA LYS A 169 -3.73 21.36 -30.18
C LYS A 169 -3.26 20.90 -28.80
N VAL A 170 -2.72 19.69 -28.76
CA VAL A 170 -2.37 18.92 -27.56
C VAL A 170 -0.85 18.95 -27.35
N ASP A 171 -0.43 19.24 -26.13
CA ASP A 171 0.93 19.01 -25.66
C ASP A 171 1.07 17.52 -25.30
N VAL A 172 1.96 16.79 -25.97
CA VAL A 172 2.19 15.36 -25.69
C VAL A 172 3.43 15.20 -24.83
N ILE A 173 3.31 14.44 -23.74
CA ILE A 173 4.43 14.01 -22.91
C ILE A 173 4.57 12.49 -23.03
N SER A 174 5.65 12.03 -23.65
CA SER A 174 5.93 10.60 -23.82
C SER A 174 7.15 10.18 -23.01
N HIS A 175 7.11 8.99 -22.43
CA HIS A 175 8.22 8.43 -21.67
C HIS A 175 8.77 7.15 -22.31
N SER A 176 10.09 7.00 -22.32
CA SER A 176 10.79 5.79 -22.74
C SER A 176 10.31 5.32 -24.12
N MET A 177 9.91 4.06 -24.28
CA MET A 177 9.38 3.49 -25.53
C MET A 177 8.18 4.26 -26.12
N GLY A 178 7.41 5.01 -25.32
CA GLY A 178 6.33 5.86 -25.81
C GLY A 178 6.82 6.94 -26.77
N GLY A 179 8.11 7.31 -26.71
CA GLY A 179 8.74 8.18 -27.70
C GLY A 179 8.86 7.52 -29.09
N LEU A 180 9.12 6.21 -29.15
CA LEU A 180 9.15 5.45 -30.41
C LEU A 180 7.75 5.32 -31.02
N LEU A 181 6.71 5.13 -30.19
CA LEU A 181 5.31 5.21 -30.62
C LEU A 181 4.99 6.56 -31.28
N MET A 182 5.47 7.65 -30.70
CA MET A 182 5.32 8.99 -31.28
C MET A 182 6.11 9.18 -32.58
N LEU A 183 7.29 8.56 -32.72
CA LEU A 183 8.01 8.53 -34.00
C LEU A 183 7.25 7.78 -35.09
N SER A 184 6.61 6.65 -34.76
CA SER A 184 5.72 5.95 -35.70
C SER A 184 4.60 6.86 -36.18
N LEU A 185 3.90 7.53 -35.25
CA LEU A 185 2.82 8.44 -35.60
C LEU A 185 3.32 9.59 -36.48
N LEU A 186 4.47 10.17 -36.13
CA LEU A 186 5.11 11.26 -36.86
C LEU A 186 5.45 10.87 -38.29
N SER A 187 6.00 9.67 -38.50
CA SER A 187 6.38 9.20 -39.83
C SER A 187 5.22 8.69 -40.66
N LEU A 188 4.27 7.96 -40.07
CA LEU A 188 3.18 7.30 -40.80
C LEU A 188 1.97 8.21 -41.00
N HIS A 189 1.75 9.14 -40.08
CA HIS A 189 0.60 10.06 -40.08
C HIS A 189 1.01 11.51 -39.78
N PRO A 190 1.95 12.09 -40.56
CA PRO A 190 2.46 13.44 -40.32
C PRO A 190 1.38 14.51 -40.34
N ASP A 191 0.33 14.35 -41.16
CA ASP A 191 -0.80 15.28 -41.22
C ASP A 191 -1.60 15.31 -39.91
N VAL A 192 -1.81 14.13 -39.30
CA VAL A 192 -2.52 14.01 -38.02
C VAL A 192 -1.67 14.60 -36.90
N PHE A 193 -0.38 14.30 -36.91
CA PHE A 193 0.59 14.86 -35.96
C PHE A 193 0.61 16.40 -36.04
N ALA A 194 0.75 16.96 -37.24
CA ALA A 194 0.75 18.40 -37.47
C ALA A 194 -0.58 19.06 -37.08
N LYS A 195 -1.70 18.37 -37.32
CA LYS A 195 -3.04 18.88 -37.01
C LYS A 195 -3.29 18.97 -35.50
N TYR A 196 -2.96 17.93 -34.74
CA TYR A 196 -3.39 17.83 -33.34
C TYR A 196 -2.28 18.08 -32.31
N VAL A 197 -0.99 17.99 -32.64
CA VAL A 197 0.10 18.15 -31.67
C VAL A 197 0.68 19.57 -31.72
N ASP A 198 0.80 20.24 -30.56
CA ASP A 198 1.44 21.56 -30.41
C ASP A 198 2.91 21.42 -30.02
N LYS A 199 3.13 20.71 -28.90
CA LYS A 199 4.45 20.40 -28.36
C LYS A 199 4.56 18.91 -28.12
N TRP A 200 5.74 18.36 -28.39
CA TRP A 200 6.08 17.01 -27.98
C TRP A 200 7.28 17.07 -27.04
N ILE A 201 7.06 16.65 -25.80
CA ILE A 201 8.08 16.53 -24.76
C ILE A 201 8.37 15.04 -24.58
N CYS A 202 9.54 14.61 -25.03
CA CYS A 202 9.97 13.23 -24.92
C CYS A 202 10.96 13.07 -23.77
N ILE A 203 10.74 12.07 -22.91
CA ILE A 203 11.54 11.80 -21.72
C ILE A 203 12.18 10.42 -21.87
N ALA A 204 13.50 10.33 -21.78
CA ALA A 204 14.29 9.09 -21.72
C ALA A 204 14.02 8.08 -22.85
N CYS A 205 13.74 8.55 -24.08
CA CYS A 205 13.44 7.65 -25.19
C CYS A 205 14.71 6.97 -25.74
N PRO A 206 14.73 5.63 -25.90
CA PRO A 206 15.86 4.90 -26.47
C PRO A 206 15.87 4.99 -28.01
N PHE A 207 16.14 6.18 -28.56
CA PHE A 207 16.05 6.41 -30.02
C PHE A 207 16.93 5.48 -30.85
N GLN A 208 18.10 5.08 -30.35
CA GLN A 208 19.02 4.14 -31.02
C GLN A 208 19.08 2.78 -30.32
N GLY A 209 18.18 2.53 -29.37
CA GLY A 209 18.11 1.32 -28.55
C GLY A 209 18.75 1.46 -27.17
N ALA A 210 18.60 0.43 -26.34
CA ALA A 210 18.99 0.44 -24.92
C ALA A 210 20.13 -0.55 -24.57
N ALA A 211 21.01 -0.85 -25.54
CA ALA A 211 22.25 -1.61 -25.32
C ALA A 211 22.02 -2.94 -24.55
N ALA A 212 22.84 -3.21 -23.52
CA ALA A 212 22.74 -4.43 -22.72
C ALA A 212 21.38 -4.59 -22.02
N CYS A 213 20.66 -3.49 -21.71
CA CYS A 213 19.31 -3.53 -21.13
C CYS A 213 18.25 -4.08 -22.09
N THR A 214 18.57 -4.28 -23.37
CA THR A 214 17.73 -5.01 -24.34
C THR A 214 18.32 -6.34 -24.79
N ASN A 215 19.65 -6.44 -24.90
CA ASN A 215 20.32 -7.69 -25.31
C ASN A 215 20.19 -8.79 -24.24
N ASP A 216 20.46 -8.46 -22.98
CA ASP A 216 20.43 -9.44 -21.88
C ASP A 216 19.02 -10.01 -21.64
N PRO A 217 17.94 -9.20 -21.64
CA PRO A 217 16.59 -9.74 -21.47
C PRO A 217 16.11 -10.70 -22.56
N ILE A 218 16.60 -10.60 -23.80
CA ILE A 218 16.30 -11.59 -24.85
C ILE A 218 16.92 -12.94 -24.53
N LEU A 219 18.15 -12.95 -24.00
CA LEU A 219 18.90 -14.16 -23.67
C LEU A 219 18.48 -14.76 -22.33
N ARG A 220 18.17 -13.94 -21.33
CA ARG A 220 18.07 -14.32 -19.90
C ARG A 220 16.82 -13.84 -19.19
N GLY A 221 15.94 -13.12 -19.88
CA GLY A 221 14.77 -12.47 -19.28
C GLY A 221 15.15 -11.32 -18.36
N VAL A 222 14.13 -10.68 -17.80
CA VAL A 222 14.32 -9.60 -16.82
C VAL A 222 13.65 -9.95 -15.51
N GLU A 223 14.35 -9.66 -14.41
CA GLU A 223 13.75 -9.66 -13.08
C GLU A 223 13.36 -8.21 -12.75
N LEU A 224 12.06 -7.91 -12.80
CA LEU A 224 11.55 -6.53 -12.72
C LEU A 224 11.84 -5.87 -11.36
N VAL A 225 11.89 -6.70 -10.30
CA VAL A 225 12.15 -6.31 -8.92
C VAL A 225 12.99 -7.40 -8.26
N SER A 226 14.07 -7.04 -7.58
CA SER A 226 14.98 -7.97 -6.91
C SER A 226 14.65 -8.16 -5.42
N GLY A 227 15.27 -9.18 -4.81
CA GLY A 227 15.10 -9.49 -3.39
C GLY A 227 13.73 -10.06 -3.06
N ILE A 228 13.26 -9.89 -1.83
CA ILE A 228 12.00 -10.51 -1.37
C ILE A 228 10.76 -9.97 -2.10
N LYS A 229 10.86 -8.78 -2.69
CA LYS A 229 9.80 -8.17 -3.51
C LYS A 229 9.59 -8.94 -4.83
N ALA A 230 10.61 -9.65 -5.34
CA ALA A 230 10.51 -10.51 -6.52
C ALA A 230 9.41 -11.58 -6.39
N LEU A 231 9.12 -12.02 -5.16
CA LEU A 231 8.10 -13.04 -4.87
C LEU A 231 6.69 -12.61 -5.32
N PHE A 232 6.46 -11.31 -5.46
CA PHE A 232 5.17 -10.73 -5.81
C PHE A 232 5.07 -10.28 -7.28
N PHE A 233 6.15 -10.38 -8.04
CA PHE A 233 6.17 -9.99 -9.45
C PHE A 233 6.26 -11.23 -10.35
N VAL A 234 6.06 -11.01 -11.66
CA VAL A 234 6.19 -12.06 -12.66
C VAL A 234 7.62 -12.62 -12.63
N LYS A 235 7.77 -13.94 -12.58
CA LYS A 235 9.10 -14.56 -12.50
C LYS A 235 9.90 -14.27 -13.76
N ARG A 236 11.23 -14.17 -13.63
CA ARG A 236 12.17 -13.94 -14.74
C ARG A 236 11.91 -14.83 -15.95
N TRP A 237 11.79 -16.15 -15.73
CA TRP A 237 11.46 -17.11 -16.78
C TRP A 237 10.11 -16.84 -17.44
N THR A 238 9.09 -16.56 -16.65
CA THR A 238 7.73 -16.33 -17.16
C THR A 238 7.67 -15.11 -18.07
N PHE A 239 8.38 -14.04 -17.69
CA PHE A 239 8.46 -12.81 -18.46
C PHE A 239 9.37 -12.96 -19.69
N HIS A 240 10.45 -13.75 -19.61
CA HIS A 240 11.33 -14.08 -20.74
C HIS A 240 10.56 -14.67 -21.93
N GLN A 241 9.66 -15.61 -21.66
CA GLN A 241 8.88 -16.26 -22.71
C GLN A 241 7.99 -15.25 -23.47
N LEU A 242 7.55 -14.16 -22.81
CA LEU A 242 6.90 -13.06 -23.49
C LEU A 242 7.91 -12.22 -24.30
N ILE A 243 9.07 -11.88 -23.71
CA ILE A 243 10.09 -11.03 -24.35
C ILE A 243 10.49 -11.56 -25.73
N VAL A 244 10.71 -12.87 -25.87
CA VAL A 244 11.16 -13.49 -27.14
C VAL A 244 10.13 -13.28 -28.26
N GLU A 245 8.84 -13.14 -27.92
CA GLU A 245 7.72 -12.97 -28.85
C GLU A 245 7.15 -11.53 -28.85
N CYS A 246 7.92 -10.55 -28.35
CA CYS A 246 7.50 -9.16 -28.15
C CYS A 246 8.16 -8.19 -29.15
N PRO A 247 7.51 -7.81 -30.26
CA PRO A 247 8.08 -6.89 -31.25
C PRO A 247 8.66 -5.59 -30.72
N SER A 248 8.04 -5.02 -29.69
CA SER A 248 8.52 -3.76 -29.11
C SER A 248 9.91 -3.86 -28.47
N ILE A 249 10.29 -5.04 -27.96
CA ILE A 249 11.65 -5.28 -27.44
C ILE A 249 12.67 -5.27 -28.57
N TYR A 250 12.34 -5.90 -29.70
CA TYR A 250 13.22 -5.95 -30.88
C TYR A 250 13.41 -4.56 -31.48
N GLU A 251 12.40 -3.70 -31.42
CA GLU A 251 12.48 -2.30 -31.86
C GLU A 251 13.43 -1.45 -30.99
N MET A 252 13.71 -1.87 -29.76
CA MET A 252 14.65 -1.22 -28.85
C MET A 252 16.05 -1.85 -28.83
N LEU A 253 16.30 -2.91 -29.61
CA LEU A 253 17.65 -3.44 -29.79
C LEU A 253 18.59 -2.34 -30.30
N PRO A 254 19.90 -2.41 -29.99
CA PRO A 254 20.86 -1.45 -30.51
C PRO A 254 20.79 -1.35 -32.03
N ASN A 255 20.76 -0.12 -32.55
CA ASN A 255 20.73 0.12 -33.98
C ASN A 255 22.13 -0.17 -34.58
N PRO A 256 22.27 -1.15 -35.50
CA PRO A 256 23.55 -1.45 -36.15
C PRO A 256 24.00 -0.36 -37.13
N ASP A 257 23.06 0.42 -37.68
CA ASP A 257 23.37 1.49 -38.63
C ASP A 257 23.70 2.82 -37.93
N PHE A 258 23.53 2.88 -36.60
CA PHE A 258 23.90 4.06 -35.84
C PHE A 258 25.41 4.10 -35.59
N ALA A 259 26.02 5.24 -35.88
CA ALA A 259 27.44 5.46 -35.65
C ALA A 259 27.73 5.71 -34.16
N TRP A 260 27.64 4.65 -33.35
CA TRP A 260 28.03 4.68 -31.95
C TRP A 260 29.47 5.14 -31.78
N SER A 261 29.74 5.98 -30.78
CA SER A 261 31.09 6.35 -30.35
C SER A 261 31.95 5.11 -30.06
N ARG A 262 31.31 4.11 -29.45
CA ARG A 262 31.76 2.73 -29.34
C ARG A 262 30.53 1.82 -29.42
N PRO A 263 30.48 0.81 -30.31
CA PRO A 263 29.32 -0.06 -30.40
C PRO A 263 29.14 -0.88 -29.10
N PRO A 264 27.90 -1.12 -28.65
CA PRO A 264 27.63 -1.99 -27.51
C PRO A 264 27.88 -3.45 -27.91
N LEU A 265 28.58 -4.18 -27.04
CA LEU A 265 29.07 -5.52 -27.32
C LEU A 265 28.42 -6.58 -26.42
N ILE A 266 28.18 -7.76 -26.99
CA ILE A 266 27.94 -8.98 -26.23
C ILE A 266 29.19 -9.84 -26.32
N GLN A 267 29.70 -10.28 -25.17
CA GLN A 267 30.93 -11.06 -25.10
C GLN A 267 30.66 -12.41 -24.43
N VAL A 268 31.30 -13.47 -24.93
CA VAL A 268 31.14 -14.83 -24.38
C VAL A 268 32.49 -15.51 -24.33
N TRP A 269 32.92 -15.93 -23.13
CA TRP A 269 34.09 -16.79 -22.99
C TRP A 269 33.74 -18.21 -23.44
N ARG A 270 34.50 -18.77 -24.40
CA ARG A 270 34.19 -20.04 -25.09
C ARG A 270 35.44 -20.92 -25.16
N LYS A 271 35.27 -22.24 -25.07
CA LYS A 271 36.35 -23.19 -25.40
C LYS A 271 36.37 -23.43 -26.90
N ARG A 272 37.53 -23.31 -27.54
CA ARG A 272 37.70 -23.71 -28.93
C ARG A 272 37.86 -25.23 -28.99
N SER A 273 37.01 -25.91 -29.75
CA SER A 273 37.26 -27.28 -30.19
C SER A 273 38.12 -27.22 -31.45
N GLU A 274 39.40 -27.56 -31.34
CA GLU A 274 40.18 -27.86 -32.54
C GLU A 274 39.71 -29.22 -33.08
N GLU A 275 39.31 -29.25 -34.36
CA GLU A 275 39.08 -30.50 -35.07
C GLU A 275 40.41 -31.24 -35.20
N GLY A 276 40.73 -32.08 -34.21
CA GLY A 276 41.70 -33.16 -34.34
C GLY A 276 42.91 -33.16 -33.41
N ASP A 277 42.75 -33.00 -32.09
CA ASP A 277 43.58 -33.70 -31.09
C ASP A 277 42.94 -33.57 -29.69
N ASP A 278 42.47 -34.66 -29.09
CA ASP A 278 41.83 -34.69 -27.75
C ASP A 278 42.83 -34.52 -26.58
N SER A 279 44.07 -34.09 -26.86
CA SER A 279 45.18 -34.14 -25.90
C SER A 279 45.77 -32.79 -25.47
N GLU A 280 45.34 -31.65 -26.04
CA GLU A 280 45.70 -30.31 -25.54
C GLU A 280 44.53 -29.64 -24.79
N PRO A 281 44.78 -28.91 -23.68
CA PRO A 281 43.75 -28.14 -23.00
C PRO A 281 43.21 -27.07 -23.95
N GLY A 282 41.95 -27.20 -24.37
CA GLY A 282 41.31 -26.31 -25.34
C GLY A 282 41.49 -24.83 -24.99
N VAL A 283 41.99 -24.04 -25.94
CA VAL A 283 42.22 -22.61 -25.78
C VAL A 283 40.88 -21.92 -25.52
N VAL A 284 40.82 -21.15 -24.43
CA VAL A 284 39.65 -20.35 -24.08
C VAL A 284 39.76 -18.99 -24.77
N GLU A 285 38.77 -18.63 -25.58
CA GLU A 285 38.73 -17.38 -26.35
C GLU A 285 37.50 -16.55 -25.97
N LEU A 286 37.63 -15.23 -26.07
CA LEU A 286 36.51 -14.29 -25.87
C LEU A 286 35.88 -13.96 -27.22
N GLU A 287 34.75 -14.58 -27.52
CA GLU A 287 33.93 -14.20 -28.68
C GLU A 287 33.23 -12.87 -28.40
N THR A 288 33.14 -12.00 -29.41
CA THR A 288 32.54 -10.66 -29.29
C THR A 288 31.58 -10.42 -30.44
N TYR A 289 30.36 -9.99 -30.11
CA TYR A 289 29.25 -9.77 -31.02
C TYR A 289 28.80 -8.30 -30.90
N GLY A 290 28.87 -7.55 -32.00
CA GLY A 290 28.31 -6.20 -32.07
C GLY A 290 26.82 -6.21 -32.39
N PRO A 291 26.20 -5.03 -32.59
CA PRO A 291 24.77 -4.92 -32.90
C PRO A 291 24.33 -5.65 -34.19
N ALA A 292 25.22 -5.79 -35.18
CA ALA A 292 24.92 -6.49 -36.42
C ALA A 292 25.06 -8.01 -36.27
N GLU A 293 25.95 -8.47 -35.40
CA GLU A 293 26.27 -9.88 -35.18
C GLU A 293 25.44 -10.51 -34.05
N SER A 294 24.91 -9.72 -33.11
CA SER A 294 24.15 -10.22 -31.96
C SER A 294 22.94 -11.11 -32.30
N PRO A 295 22.21 -10.92 -33.43
CA PRO A 295 21.16 -11.87 -33.82
C PRO A 295 21.66 -13.30 -34.02
N LEU A 296 22.89 -13.50 -34.52
CA LEU A 296 23.46 -14.85 -34.69
C LEU A 296 23.63 -15.55 -33.34
N LEU A 297 24.09 -14.81 -32.34
CA LEU A 297 24.20 -15.30 -30.96
C LEU A 297 22.81 -15.65 -30.39
N PHE A 298 21.81 -14.80 -30.59
CA PHE A 298 20.45 -15.05 -30.10
C PHE A 298 19.84 -16.30 -30.72
N GLU A 299 20.04 -16.51 -32.01
CA GLU A 299 19.57 -17.72 -32.72
C GLU A 299 20.13 -18.99 -32.13
N GLU A 300 21.44 -19.04 -31.90
CA GLU A 300 22.10 -20.23 -31.37
C GLU A 300 21.77 -20.44 -29.88
N ALA A 301 21.76 -19.37 -29.07
CA ALA A 301 21.46 -19.46 -27.65
C ALA A 301 19.99 -19.85 -27.36
N LEU A 302 19.05 -19.50 -28.25
CA LEU A 302 17.63 -19.78 -28.08
C LEU A 302 17.12 -20.94 -28.95
N LYS A 303 17.99 -21.68 -29.66
CA LYS A 303 17.61 -22.73 -30.61
C LYS A 303 16.69 -23.81 -29.99
N ASP A 304 16.93 -24.14 -28.72
CA ASP A 304 16.19 -25.16 -27.96
C ASP A 304 15.22 -24.55 -26.94
N ASN A 305 14.95 -23.25 -27.00
CA ASN A 305 14.03 -22.60 -26.08
C ASN A 305 12.59 -23.07 -26.33
N VAL A 306 11.93 -23.53 -25.27
CA VAL A 306 10.58 -24.10 -25.33
C VAL A 306 9.70 -23.59 -24.20
N LEU A 307 8.41 -23.42 -24.53
CA LEU A 307 7.35 -23.04 -23.62
C LEU A 307 6.36 -24.20 -23.42
N THR A 308 6.13 -24.59 -22.17
CA THR A 308 5.07 -25.57 -21.84
C THR A 308 3.78 -24.85 -21.47
N TYR A 309 2.74 -25.02 -22.30
CA TYR A 309 1.41 -24.45 -22.08
C TYR A 309 0.33 -25.52 -22.13
N GLY A 310 -0.32 -25.78 -20.99
CA GLY A 310 -1.22 -26.92 -20.82
C GLY A 310 -0.46 -28.24 -20.99
N CYS A 311 -0.90 -29.09 -21.93
CA CYS A 311 -0.20 -30.34 -22.27
C CYS A 311 0.68 -30.23 -23.52
N LYS A 312 0.93 -29.01 -24.03
CA LYS A 312 1.72 -28.78 -25.25
C LYS A 312 3.06 -28.14 -24.92
N THR A 313 4.11 -28.61 -25.60
CA THR A 313 5.42 -27.95 -25.65
C THR A 313 5.50 -27.18 -26.97
N ILE A 314 5.75 -25.89 -26.89
CA ILE A 314 5.79 -24.95 -28.01
C ILE A 314 7.23 -24.45 -28.15
N PRO A 315 7.91 -24.64 -29.30
CA PRO A 315 9.22 -24.05 -29.51
C PRO A 315 9.11 -22.53 -29.66
N LEU A 316 9.95 -21.79 -28.92
CA LEU A 316 10.06 -20.33 -28.98
C LEU A 316 11.53 -19.93 -29.27
N PRO A 317 12.06 -20.26 -30.45
CA PRO A 317 13.40 -19.83 -30.85
C PRO A 317 13.44 -18.31 -31.05
N PHE A 318 14.64 -17.75 -31.19
CA PHE A 318 14.78 -16.35 -31.59
C PHE A 318 14.00 -16.06 -32.89
N ASN A 319 13.13 -15.05 -32.84
CA ASN A 319 12.13 -14.85 -33.88
C ASN A 319 12.63 -13.87 -34.95
N LYS A 320 13.27 -14.40 -36.00
CA LYS A 320 13.80 -13.59 -37.12
C LYS A 320 12.72 -12.75 -37.84
N LYS A 321 11.47 -13.18 -37.82
CA LYS A 321 10.37 -12.43 -38.46
C LYS A 321 10.04 -11.17 -37.66
N ILE A 322 10.11 -11.25 -36.33
CA ILE A 322 10.01 -10.06 -35.48
C ILE A 322 11.21 -9.14 -35.72
N LEU A 323 12.43 -9.68 -35.82
CA LEU A 323 13.62 -8.88 -36.13
C LEU A 323 13.50 -8.12 -37.46
N SER A 324 13.00 -8.79 -38.51
CA SER A 324 12.70 -8.14 -39.80
C SER A 324 11.70 -6.99 -39.62
N TRP A 325 10.62 -7.24 -38.88
CA TRP A 325 9.61 -6.23 -38.61
C TRP A 325 10.15 -5.02 -37.85
N ALA A 326 11.00 -5.26 -36.85
CA ALA A 326 11.66 -4.22 -36.07
C ALA A 326 12.66 -3.42 -36.91
N THR A 327 13.35 -4.07 -37.85
CA THR A 327 14.24 -3.40 -38.81
C THR A 327 13.45 -2.44 -39.70
N GLU A 328 12.31 -2.89 -40.25
CA GLU A 328 11.39 -2.01 -40.98
C GLU A 328 10.86 -0.86 -40.11
N SER A 329 10.55 -1.11 -38.83
CA SER A 329 10.13 -0.04 -37.90
C SER A 329 11.23 1.02 -37.72
N ARG A 330 12.51 0.64 -37.71
CA ARG A 330 13.63 1.59 -37.64
C ARG A 330 13.70 2.48 -38.88
N GLU A 331 13.46 1.92 -40.07
CA GLU A 331 13.36 2.73 -41.30
C GLU A 331 12.24 3.77 -41.20
N VAL A 332 11.08 3.37 -40.64
CA VAL A 332 9.98 4.30 -40.34
C VAL A 332 10.45 5.41 -39.38
N PHE A 333 11.15 5.07 -38.30
CA PHE A 333 11.66 6.06 -37.35
C PHE A 333 12.64 7.04 -37.99
N GLN A 334 13.56 6.55 -38.81
CA GLN A 334 14.54 7.37 -39.53
C GLN A 334 13.90 8.30 -40.57
N ASN A 335 12.74 7.92 -41.11
CA ASN A 335 11.97 8.73 -42.07
C ASN A 335 11.09 9.79 -41.39
N ALA A 336 10.97 9.80 -40.06
CA ALA A 336 10.20 10.79 -39.33
C ALA A 336 10.75 12.22 -39.56
N ARG A 337 9.85 13.17 -39.88
CA ARG A 337 10.20 14.58 -40.09
C ARG A 337 9.26 15.45 -39.28
N LEU A 338 9.81 16.31 -38.42
CA LEU A 338 9.02 17.19 -37.57
C LEU A 338 8.36 18.30 -38.41
N PRO A 339 7.02 18.46 -38.37
CA PRO A 339 6.35 19.59 -38.97
C PRO A 339 6.81 20.91 -38.34
N SER A 340 6.93 21.96 -39.16
CA SER A 340 7.29 23.31 -38.70
C SER A 340 6.31 23.90 -37.68
N SER A 341 5.09 23.38 -37.61
CA SER A 341 4.05 23.78 -36.67
C SER A 341 4.14 23.11 -35.29
N VAL A 342 5.08 22.18 -35.07
CA VAL A 342 5.21 21.45 -33.80
C VAL A 342 6.58 21.73 -33.18
N THR A 343 6.60 21.95 -31.86
CA THR A 343 7.85 22.15 -31.12
C THR A 343 8.25 20.86 -30.39
N PHE A 344 9.45 20.36 -30.63
CA PHE A 344 9.96 19.15 -29.99
C PHE A 344 10.98 19.46 -28.89
N TYR A 345 10.86 18.78 -27.75
CA TYR A 345 11.78 18.85 -26.62
C TYR A 345 12.20 17.44 -26.23
N ASN A 346 13.50 17.25 -26.01
CA ASN A 346 14.07 15.98 -25.59
C ASN A 346 14.70 16.13 -24.20
N ILE A 347 14.23 15.36 -23.22
CA ILE A 347 14.77 15.28 -21.87
C ILE A 347 15.39 13.89 -21.72
N TYR A 348 16.68 13.82 -21.36
CA TYR A 348 17.39 12.55 -21.23
C TYR A 348 18.27 12.54 -19.99
N GLY A 349 18.47 11.34 -19.41
CA GLY A 349 19.26 11.19 -18.19
C GLY A 349 20.74 11.01 -18.45
N THR A 350 21.53 11.38 -17.45
CA THR A 350 22.99 11.33 -17.41
C THR A 350 23.46 11.03 -15.99
N SER A 351 24.74 10.73 -15.82
CA SER A 351 25.42 10.48 -14.55
C SER A 351 25.02 9.20 -13.81
N PHE A 352 24.27 8.30 -14.46
CA PHE A 352 24.01 6.95 -13.96
C PHE A 352 24.73 5.90 -14.81
N GLY A 353 25.39 4.95 -14.13
CA GLY A 353 26.03 3.82 -14.78
C GLY A 353 24.98 2.94 -15.47
N THR A 354 24.98 2.97 -16.79
CA THR A 354 23.98 2.32 -17.64
C THR A 354 24.58 1.10 -18.32
N PRO A 355 24.02 -0.11 -18.14
CA PRO A 355 24.52 -1.32 -18.79
C PRO A 355 24.67 -1.14 -20.30
N PHE A 356 25.90 -1.27 -20.79
CA PHE A 356 26.24 -0.99 -22.18
C PHE A 356 26.75 -2.25 -22.90
N ASP A 357 27.81 -2.88 -22.38
CA ASP A 357 28.22 -4.23 -22.80
C ASP A 357 27.76 -5.27 -21.78
N VAL A 358 27.65 -6.53 -22.23
CA VAL A 358 27.42 -7.68 -21.36
C VAL A 358 28.37 -8.82 -21.72
N CYS A 359 29.02 -9.40 -20.71
CA CYS A 359 29.91 -10.53 -20.84
C CYS A 359 29.37 -11.75 -20.08
N TYR A 360 29.42 -12.92 -20.70
CA TYR A 360 29.00 -14.20 -20.13
C TYR A 360 30.18 -15.16 -19.98
N GLY A 361 30.21 -15.88 -18.85
CA GLY A 361 31.32 -16.76 -18.51
C GLY A 361 32.58 -16.00 -18.05
N THR A 362 33.65 -16.74 -17.81
CA THR A 362 34.99 -16.22 -17.48
C THR A 362 36.04 -17.10 -18.14
N GLU A 363 37.29 -16.63 -18.22
CA GLU A 363 38.41 -17.46 -18.71
C GLU A 363 38.54 -18.79 -17.95
N SER A 364 38.29 -18.78 -16.64
CA SER A 364 38.29 -19.99 -15.78
C SER A 364 37.02 -20.84 -15.86
N SER A 365 35.93 -20.30 -16.40
CA SER A 365 34.62 -20.96 -16.49
C SER A 365 33.90 -20.48 -17.76
N PRO A 366 34.36 -20.94 -18.94
CA PRO A 366 33.77 -20.59 -20.22
C PRO A 366 32.43 -21.28 -20.44
N ILE A 367 31.63 -20.73 -21.35
CA ILE A 367 30.34 -21.27 -21.79
C ILE A 367 30.58 -22.34 -22.86
N ASP A 368 30.22 -23.59 -22.57
CA ASP A 368 30.46 -24.71 -23.50
C ASP A 368 29.32 -24.82 -24.56
N ASP A 369 28.07 -24.58 -24.16
CA ASP A 369 26.91 -24.47 -25.05
C ASP A 369 26.25 -23.09 -24.86
N LEU A 370 25.99 -22.36 -25.96
CA LEU A 370 25.41 -21.01 -25.90
C LEU A 370 24.00 -21.00 -25.28
N SER A 371 23.28 -22.12 -25.26
CA SER A 371 22.01 -22.25 -24.53
C SER A 371 22.17 -22.11 -23.01
N GLU A 372 23.37 -22.33 -22.47
CA GLU A 372 23.67 -22.16 -21.04
C GLU A 372 23.76 -20.68 -20.62
N ILE A 373 23.83 -19.75 -21.58
CA ILE A 373 23.83 -18.31 -21.30
C ILE A 373 22.65 -17.93 -20.42
N TRP A 374 21.49 -18.56 -20.58
CA TRP A 374 20.31 -18.36 -19.73
C TRP A 374 20.58 -18.51 -18.22
N ASN A 375 21.49 -19.42 -17.83
CA ASN A 375 21.82 -19.75 -16.44
C ASN A 375 23.13 -19.13 -15.94
N SER A 376 23.91 -18.49 -16.82
CA SER A 376 25.19 -17.83 -16.47
C SER A 376 25.02 -16.63 -15.50
N THR A 377 26.09 -15.94 -15.14
CA THR A 377 26.00 -14.64 -14.43
C THR A 377 26.57 -13.55 -15.34
N PRO A 378 25.78 -12.55 -15.75
CA PRO A 378 26.25 -11.50 -16.64
C PRO A 378 27.19 -10.54 -15.90
N GLN A 379 28.22 -10.08 -16.59
CA GLN A 379 29.08 -8.98 -16.17
C GLN A 379 28.84 -7.81 -17.10
N PHE A 380 28.39 -6.67 -16.55
CA PHE A 380 28.08 -5.49 -17.36
C PHE A 380 29.22 -4.49 -17.33
N SER A 381 29.55 -3.94 -18.49
CA SER A 381 30.26 -2.67 -18.56
C SER A 381 29.23 -1.54 -18.58
N LEU A 382 29.57 -0.40 -17.97
CA LEU A 382 28.64 0.72 -17.82
C LEU A 382 29.07 1.89 -18.70
N ALA A 383 28.11 2.54 -19.34
CA ALA A 383 28.25 3.84 -20.00
C ALA A 383 27.44 4.91 -19.26
N ASP A 384 27.63 6.17 -19.64
CA ASP A 384 26.81 7.28 -19.14
C ASP A 384 25.37 7.20 -19.67
N GLY A 385 24.39 7.48 -18.82
CA GLY A 385 22.97 7.42 -19.14
C GLY A 385 22.10 7.55 -17.90
N ASP A 386 20.91 6.94 -17.96
CA ASP A 386 19.91 6.99 -16.89
C ASP A 386 19.75 5.67 -16.11
N GLY A 387 20.64 4.71 -16.33
CA GLY A 387 20.60 3.37 -15.76
C GLY A 387 19.88 2.33 -16.63
N ILE A 388 19.18 2.76 -17.70
CA ILE A 388 18.53 1.87 -18.69
C ILE A 388 18.93 2.25 -20.12
N VAL A 389 18.85 3.53 -20.46
CA VAL A 389 19.11 4.07 -21.80
C VAL A 389 20.42 4.84 -21.77
N PRO A 390 21.41 4.46 -22.62
CA PRO A 390 22.64 5.24 -22.75
C PRO A 390 22.33 6.66 -23.20
N ALA A 391 23.01 7.66 -22.61
CA ALA A 391 22.79 9.07 -22.95
C ALA A 391 23.03 9.36 -24.44
N GLU A 392 23.98 8.65 -25.06
CA GLU A 392 24.26 8.74 -26.50
C GLU A 392 23.03 8.33 -27.35
N SER A 393 22.35 7.25 -26.96
CA SER A 393 21.12 6.79 -27.62
C SER A 393 19.98 7.78 -27.40
N ALA A 394 19.76 8.22 -26.15
CA ALA A 394 18.65 9.11 -25.82
C ALA A 394 18.78 10.51 -26.45
N LYS A 395 20.01 10.98 -26.68
CA LYS A 395 20.29 12.25 -27.36
C LYS A 395 20.16 12.16 -28.88
N ALA A 396 20.33 10.98 -29.46
CA ALA A 396 20.34 10.74 -30.91
C ALA A 396 18.92 10.61 -31.51
N ASP A 397 18.09 11.62 -31.27
CA ASP A 397 16.68 11.65 -31.70
C ASP A 397 16.48 11.92 -33.20
N GLY A 398 17.48 12.48 -33.90
CA GLY A 398 17.40 12.76 -35.34
C GLY A 398 16.43 13.88 -35.73
N LEU A 399 15.90 14.64 -34.77
CA LEU A 399 14.88 15.68 -34.98
C LEU A 399 15.41 17.09 -34.67
N PRO A 400 14.83 18.16 -35.27
CA PRO A 400 15.12 19.53 -34.89
C PRO A 400 14.46 19.86 -33.53
N ALA A 401 15.12 19.50 -32.43
CA ALA A 401 14.64 19.80 -31.07
C ALA A 401 14.87 21.27 -30.71
N ALA A 402 13.87 21.90 -30.11
CA ALA A 402 13.97 23.24 -29.53
C ALA A 402 14.93 23.27 -28.34
N ALA A 403 14.95 22.20 -27.54
CA ALA A 403 15.95 21.98 -26.51
C ALA A 403 16.20 20.48 -26.30
N ARG A 404 17.46 20.17 -25.96
CA ARG A 404 17.87 18.87 -25.43
C ARG A 404 18.37 19.10 -24.01
N VAL A 405 17.68 18.54 -23.04
CA VAL A 405 17.92 18.80 -21.61
C VAL A 405 18.45 17.53 -20.97
N ALA A 406 19.71 17.57 -20.56
CA ALA A 406 20.30 16.53 -19.74
C ALA A 406 19.87 16.71 -18.28
N VAL A 407 19.47 15.62 -17.62
CA VAL A 407 19.14 15.60 -16.19
C VAL A 407 19.92 14.49 -15.48
N GLU A 408 20.37 14.74 -14.27
CA GLU A 408 21.03 13.72 -13.43
C GLU A 408 19.97 12.97 -12.62
N VAL A 409 19.15 12.17 -13.31
CA VAL A 409 18.04 11.40 -12.72
C VAL A 409 18.01 10.01 -13.35
N ASN A 410 17.70 8.99 -12.55
CA ASN A 410 17.57 7.63 -13.06
C ASN A 410 16.29 7.46 -13.91
N HIS A 411 16.24 6.43 -14.76
CA HIS A 411 15.14 6.20 -15.71
C HIS A 411 13.77 6.10 -15.03
N ARG A 412 13.68 5.43 -13.87
CA ARG A 412 12.40 5.18 -13.18
C ARG A 412 11.88 6.41 -12.43
N GLU A 413 12.77 7.27 -11.96
CA GLU A 413 12.46 8.45 -11.15
C GLU A 413 12.19 9.69 -12.00
N MET A 414 12.48 9.67 -13.31
CA MET A 414 12.26 10.86 -14.16
C MET A 414 10.83 11.39 -14.15
N LEU A 415 9.83 10.54 -13.95
CA LEU A 415 8.42 10.95 -13.91
C LEU A 415 7.99 11.53 -12.56
N THR A 416 8.78 11.31 -11.50
CA THR A 416 8.50 11.77 -10.13
C THR A 416 9.42 12.91 -9.70
N ASP A 417 10.60 13.01 -10.32
CA ASP A 417 11.66 13.98 -10.01
C ASP A 417 11.21 15.45 -10.22
N GLU A 418 11.55 16.30 -9.25
CA GLU A 418 11.16 17.71 -9.25
C GLU A 418 11.86 18.53 -10.33
N LYS A 419 13.12 18.22 -10.69
CA LYS A 419 13.85 18.93 -11.74
C LYS A 419 13.21 18.67 -13.10
N VAL A 420 12.83 17.43 -13.37
CA VAL A 420 12.13 17.08 -14.61
C VAL A 420 10.78 17.79 -14.67
N PHE A 421 10.04 17.82 -13.56
CA PHE A 421 8.78 18.56 -13.49
C PHE A 421 8.98 20.08 -13.68
N GLU A 422 10.04 20.65 -13.14
CA GLU A 422 10.39 22.05 -13.33
C GLU A 422 10.71 22.36 -14.80
N VAL A 423 11.43 21.48 -15.49
CA VAL A 423 11.70 21.61 -16.94
C VAL A 423 10.40 21.57 -17.73
N ILE A 424 9.53 20.59 -17.46
CA ILE A 424 8.22 20.45 -18.14
C ILE A 424 7.37 21.70 -17.90
N THR A 425 7.25 22.15 -16.66
CA THR A 425 6.45 23.35 -16.34
C THR A 425 7.01 24.60 -17.02
N ARG A 426 8.34 24.78 -17.06
CA ARG A 426 8.96 25.91 -17.78
C ARG A 426 8.67 25.88 -19.29
N ILE A 427 8.80 24.72 -19.94
CA ILE A 427 8.46 24.51 -21.37
C ILE A 427 7.00 24.89 -21.65
N ARG A 428 6.12 24.64 -20.68
CA ARG A 428 4.68 24.81 -20.84
C ARG A 428 4.19 26.20 -20.44
N PHE A 429 4.83 26.86 -19.48
CA PHE A 429 4.34 28.10 -18.86
C PHE A 429 5.22 29.35 -19.10
N SER A 430 6.36 29.31 -19.81
CA SER A 430 7.22 30.50 -19.97
C SER A 430 7.90 30.70 -21.35
N CYS A 431 7.69 31.92 -21.87
CA CYS A 431 8.28 32.78 -22.91
C CYS A 431 9.52 32.36 -23.78
N PRO A 432 9.63 32.85 -25.04
CA PRO A 432 10.47 32.31 -26.14
C PRO A 432 11.93 32.81 -26.18
N LYS A 433 12.56 33.06 -25.02
CA LYS A 433 14.01 33.33 -24.96
C LYS A 433 14.57 32.76 -23.68
N ILE A 434 15.42 31.74 -23.76
CA ILE A 434 16.58 31.51 -22.88
C ILE A 434 17.40 30.33 -23.45
N GLU A 435 18.70 30.57 -23.67
CA GLU A 435 19.74 29.53 -23.83
C GLU A 435 19.92 28.80 -22.50
N ILE A 436 19.80 27.48 -22.51
CA ILE A 436 20.05 26.63 -21.34
C ILE A 436 21.50 26.13 -21.41
N ILE A 437 22.37 26.69 -20.58
CA ILE A 437 23.66 26.08 -20.22
C ILE A 437 23.67 25.95 -18.69
N LEU A 438 23.41 24.73 -18.20
CA LEU A 438 23.77 24.34 -16.84
C LEU A 438 25.05 23.51 -16.96
N SER A 439 26.20 24.17 -16.91
CA SER A 439 27.49 23.52 -16.70
C SER A 439 27.96 23.77 -15.25
N GLU A 440 28.75 22.82 -14.72
CA GLU A 440 29.26 22.67 -13.35
C GLU A 440 29.92 23.91 -12.69
N GLU A 441 30.09 25.01 -13.41
CA GLU A 441 30.90 26.15 -12.95
C GLU A 441 30.21 27.01 -11.87
N ASN A 442 28.87 26.99 -11.81
CA ASN A 442 28.11 27.73 -10.78
C ASN A 442 27.99 26.97 -9.44
N CYS A 443 28.02 25.62 -9.46
CA CYS A 443 28.04 24.82 -8.22
C CYS A 443 29.36 24.98 -7.45
N ARG A 444 30.49 25.21 -8.15
CA ARG A 444 31.78 25.49 -7.49
C ARG A 444 31.81 26.84 -6.76
N ARG A 445 31.09 27.86 -7.23
CA ARG A 445 31.02 29.16 -6.54
C ARG A 445 30.19 29.12 -5.27
N PHE A 446 29.16 28.28 -5.19
CA PHE A 446 28.36 28.11 -3.97
C PHE A 446 29.10 27.28 -2.90
N CYS A 447 29.83 26.24 -3.30
CA CYS A 447 30.65 25.43 -2.38
C CYS A 447 31.92 26.13 -1.86
N LEU A 448 32.43 27.16 -2.55
CA LEU A 448 33.58 27.96 -2.10
C LEU A 448 33.20 29.09 -1.13
N SER A 449 31.92 29.46 -1.03
CA SER A 449 31.44 30.45 -0.05
C SER A 449 31.18 29.86 1.34
N ALA A 450 30.99 28.53 1.45
CA ALA A 450 30.71 27.84 2.72
C ALA A 450 31.96 27.29 3.44
N LYS A 451 33.16 27.42 2.85
CA LYS A 451 34.43 26.92 3.41
C LYS A 451 35.35 28.00 4.01
N LYS A 452 34.81 29.19 4.30
CA LYS A 452 35.57 30.32 4.88
C LYS A 452 35.34 30.56 6.38
N GLU A 453 34.72 29.62 7.09
CA GLU A 453 34.65 29.62 8.55
C GLU A 453 34.94 28.22 9.12
N LYS A 454 36.24 27.94 9.31
CA LYS A 454 36.86 27.12 10.38
C LYS A 454 38.17 26.50 9.86
N ASN A 455 39.21 27.31 9.90
CA ASN A 455 40.60 26.86 9.91
C ASN A 455 40.99 26.56 11.37
N VAL A 456 41.19 25.28 11.74
CA VAL A 456 42.13 24.89 12.79
C VAL A 456 42.85 23.60 12.36
N LYS A 457 44.19 23.64 12.49
CA LYS A 457 45.23 22.69 12.08
C LYS A 457 45.20 21.33 12.79
N MET A 458 45.70 20.27 12.12
CA MET A 458 46.79 19.33 12.52
C MET A 458 46.89 18.21 11.44
N LYS A 459 47.96 18.05 10.64
CA LYS A 459 49.17 17.17 10.82
C LYS A 459 48.83 15.83 11.52
N SER A 460 49.18 14.61 11.08
CA SER A 460 50.24 14.08 10.19
C SER A 460 50.04 12.57 9.94
N SER A 461 50.52 12.08 8.78
CA SER A 461 51.13 10.76 8.44
C SER A 461 50.92 9.48 9.28
N ALA A 462 50.60 8.38 8.60
CA ALA A 462 51.35 7.10 8.47
C ALA A 462 50.38 6.00 7.97
N MET A 463 50.53 5.48 6.74
CA MET A 463 51.25 4.23 6.35
C MET A 463 50.70 2.93 6.96
N TRP A 464 50.56 1.89 6.12
CA TRP A 464 50.50 0.41 6.31
C TRP A 464 49.41 -0.17 5.38
N ASN A 465 49.71 -0.38 4.09
CA ASN A 465 50.26 -1.60 3.45
C ASN A 465 49.45 -2.90 3.62
N GLU A 466 49.04 -3.43 2.46
CA GLU A 466 48.55 -4.77 2.20
C GLU A 466 49.63 -5.84 2.46
N SER A 467 49.23 -7.04 2.90
CA SER A 467 49.80 -8.31 2.44
C SER A 467 49.03 -9.54 2.96
N SER A 468 48.49 -10.32 2.01
CA SER A 468 48.53 -11.80 1.86
C SER A 468 48.12 -12.75 3.00
N TYR A 469 47.18 -13.67 2.71
CA TYR A 469 47.13 -15.14 2.98
C TYR A 469 45.71 -15.64 2.55
N THR A 470 45.46 -16.26 1.39
CA THR A 470 45.61 -17.68 0.94
C THR A 470 45.10 -18.76 1.90
N GLY A 471 43.97 -19.43 1.56
CA GLY A 471 43.50 -20.68 2.19
C GLY A 471 42.05 -21.04 1.83
N SER A 472 41.78 -22.33 1.59
CA SER A 472 40.64 -22.94 0.87
C SER A 472 39.30 -23.07 1.63
N ALA A 473 38.22 -23.31 0.87
CA ALA A 473 36.81 -23.18 1.24
C ALA A 473 36.09 -24.42 1.84
N ASP A 474 36.78 -25.47 2.32
CA ASP A 474 36.10 -26.74 2.68
C ASP A 474 36.16 -27.19 4.16
N GLU A 475 36.49 -26.31 5.11
CA GLU A 475 36.44 -26.63 6.55
C GLU A 475 35.59 -25.68 7.41
N CYS A 476 34.60 -24.99 6.82
CA CYS A 476 33.72 -24.06 7.56
C CYS A 476 32.23 -24.47 7.66
N LEU A 477 31.85 -25.71 7.35
CA LEU A 477 30.44 -26.14 7.40
C LEU A 477 30.04 -26.99 8.62
N ALA A 478 30.94 -27.22 9.59
CA ALA A 478 30.63 -28.00 10.80
C ALA A 478 30.75 -27.19 12.11
N THR A 479 30.99 -25.88 12.04
CA THR A 479 31.15 -25.00 13.23
C THR A 479 30.26 -23.75 13.17
N ALA A 480 29.19 -23.76 12.36
CA ALA A 480 28.24 -22.65 12.24
C ALA A 480 26.95 -22.82 13.08
N THR A 481 26.75 -23.97 13.74
CA THR A 481 25.53 -24.25 14.53
C THR A 481 25.74 -24.17 16.04
N HIS A 482 26.94 -23.82 16.51
CA HIS A 482 27.24 -23.72 17.96
C HIS A 482 27.82 -22.36 18.41
N LEU A 483 27.99 -21.40 17.49
CA LEU A 483 28.47 -20.04 17.78
C LEU A 483 27.43 -18.94 17.50
N CYS A 484 26.20 -19.30 17.10
CA CYS A 484 25.11 -18.35 16.86
C CYS A 484 24.24 -18.06 18.11
N SER A 485 24.60 -18.57 19.29
CA SER A 485 23.93 -18.21 20.57
C SER A 485 24.82 -17.45 21.57
N GLN A 486 26.03 -17.03 21.17
CA GLN A 486 26.92 -16.22 22.01
C GLN A 486 27.43 -14.90 21.37
N MET A 487 26.93 -14.50 20.20
CA MET A 487 27.20 -13.18 19.59
C MET A 487 25.96 -12.26 19.47
N LEU A 488 25.00 -12.41 20.39
CA LEU A 488 23.94 -11.42 20.65
C LEU A 488 24.12 -10.71 22.01
N GLY A 489 25.37 -10.71 22.52
CA GLY A 489 25.72 -10.16 23.83
C GLY A 489 26.69 -8.98 23.83
N ASP A 490 27.22 -8.53 22.68
CA ASP A 490 28.26 -7.48 22.64
C ASP A 490 28.13 -6.54 21.42
N LEU A 491 27.01 -5.83 21.35
CA LEU A 491 26.87 -4.60 20.52
C LEU A 491 26.36 -3.42 21.37
N ASP A 492 26.78 -3.39 22.64
CA ASP A 492 26.45 -2.35 23.62
C ASP A 492 27.65 -1.42 23.93
N CYS A 493 28.61 -1.31 23.01
CA CYS A 493 29.81 -0.50 23.25
C CYS A 493 30.27 0.34 22.04
N PHE A 494 29.36 0.98 21.28
CA PHE A 494 29.73 2.10 20.39
C PHE A 494 28.53 3.06 20.15
N ARG A 495 27.95 3.60 21.22
CA ARG A 495 27.13 4.85 21.18
C ARG A 495 27.40 5.73 22.41
N CYS A 496 28.67 5.87 22.78
CA CYS A 496 29.14 6.91 23.70
C CYS A 496 29.84 7.99 22.89
N PHE A 497 29.11 9.02 22.43
CA PHE A 497 29.55 10.42 22.31
C PHE A 497 28.45 11.25 21.63
N SER A 498 27.42 11.58 22.41
CA SER A 498 26.61 12.82 22.38
C SER A 498 25.22 12.54 22.98
N ARG A 499 25.19 12.25 24.28
CA ARG A 499 23.98 12.40 25.09
C ARG A 499 24.35 13.29 26.25
N ARG A 500 23.95 14.57 26.16
CA ARG A 500 23.79 15.39 27.36
C ARG A 500 22.80 14.65 28.25
N LYS A 501 23.31 14.11 29.37
CA LYS A 501 22.50 13.58 30.47
C LYS A 501 21.50 14.66 30.91
N CYS A 502 20.23 14.52 30.51
CA CYS A 502 19.14 15.02 31.34
C CYS A 502 18.89 13.97 32.43
N ARG A 503 19.24 14.33 33.66
CA ARG A 503 18.90 13.58 34.87
C ARG A 503 17.39 13.68 35.11
N GLN A 504 16.69 12.55 35.21
CA GLN A 504 15.76 12.13 36.28
C GLN A 504 14.74 11.10 35.75
N SER A 505 15.06 9.80 35.79
CA SER A 505 14.10 8.71 35.52
C SER A 505 13.30 8.27 36.74
N SER A 506 13.51 8.87 37.92
CA SER A 506 12.95 8.37 39.17
C SER A 506 11.55 8.88 39.53
N ASP A 507 10.96 9.82 38.77
CA ASP A 507 9.71 10.49 39.20
C ASP A 507 8.43 10.21 38.39
N LEU A 508 8.48 9.46 37.28
CA LEU A 508 7.27 9.15 36.50
C LEU A 508 6.32 8.20 37.25
N ASN A 509 5.02 8.44 37.15
CA ASN A 509 3.98 7.47 37.55
C ASN A 509 3.84 6.40 36.46
N PRO A 510 3.66 5.11 36.80
CA PRO A 510 3.49 4.07 35.80
C PRO A 510 2.23 4.28 34.96
N VAL A 511 2.28 3.91 33.68
CA VAL A 511 1.15 3.93 32.74
C VAL A 511 0.70 2.52 32.40
N LEU A 512 -0.62 2.30 32.42
CA LEU A 512 -1.27 1.07 31.96
C LEU A 512 -2.17 1.35 30.76
N LEU A 513 -1.91 0.67 29.64
CA LEU A 513 -2.70 0.76 28.42
C LEU A 513 -3.76 -0.34 28.36
N VAL A 514 -5.01 0.03 28.08
CA VAL A 514 -6.17 -0.88 27.97
C VAL A 514 -6.84 -0.73 26.58
N PRO A 515 -6.87 -1.79 25.75
CA PRO A 515 -7.35 -1.75 24.38
C PRO A 515 -8.89 -1.76 24.30
N GLY A 516 -9.43 -1.53 23.10
CA GLY A 516 -10.85 -1.66 22.79
C GLY A 516 -11.23 -3.03 22.21
N VAL A 517 -12.47 -3.14 21.73
CA VAL A 517 -12.99 -4.35 21.06
C VAL A 517 -12.14 -4.68 19.83
N GLY A 518 -11.74 -5.95 19.66
CA GLY A 518 -10.83 -6.38 18.60
C GLY A 518 -9.37 -5.92 18.76
N GLY A 519 -9.05 -5.10 19.76
CA GLY A 519 -7.74 -4.49 19.98
C GLY A 519 -6.74 -5.33 20.79
N SER A 520 -7.04 -6.62 21.01
CA SER A 520 -6.14 -7.57 21.68
C SER A 520 -5.85 -8.76 20.76
N ILE A 521 -4.61 -9.23 20.75
CA ILE A 521 -4.24 -10.52 20.13
C ILE A 521 -4.92 -11.66 20.91
N LEU A 522 -5.60 -12.57 20.20
CA LEU A 522 -6.12 -13.82 20.74
C LEU A 522 -5.36 -15.00 20.13
N ASN A 523 -4.78 -15.83 20.98
CA ASN A 523 -4.20 -17.11 20.61
C ASN A 523 -5.17 -18.25 20.95
N ALA A 524 -5.25 -19.24 20.08
CA ALA A 524 -5.85 -20.52 20.34
C ALA A 524 -4.78 -21.49 20.85
N ARG A 525 -4.93 -21.93 22.10
CA ARG A 525 -4.07 -22.91 22.78
C ARG A 525 -4.74 -24.27 22.74
N ASN A 526 -4.05 -25.29 22.26
CA ASN A 526 -4.54 -26.66 22.37
C ASN A 526 -4.41 -27.14 23.83
N LYS A 527 -5.48 -27.62 24.44
CA LYS A 527 -5.53 -28.07 25.85
C LYS A 527 -4.66 -29.30 26.10
N LYS A 528 -4.45 -30.17 25.10
CA LYS A 528 -3.66 -31.41 25.21
C LYS A 528 -2.17 -31.17 25.01
N SER A 529 -1.79 -30.46 23.95
CA SER A 529 -0.39 -30.25 23.59
C SER A 529 0.22 -28.96 24.13
N GLY A 530 -0.60 -28.02 24.60
CA GLY A 530 -0.18 -26.67 25.00
C GLY A 530 0.23 -25.77 23.84
N PHE A 531 0.25 -26.28 22.60
CA PHE A 531 0.67 -25.52 21.42
C PHE A 531 -0.27 -24.35 21.17
N GLN A 532 0.29 -23.17 20.93
CA GLN A 532 -0.45 -21.93 20.68
C GLN A 532 -0.33 -21.49 19.24
N THR A 533 -1.47 -21.09 18.66
CA THR A 533 -1.57 -20.51 17.33
C THR A 533 -2.33 -19.19 17.41
N ARG A 534 -1.92 -18.18 16.64
CA ARG A 534 -2.64 -16.90 16.61
C ARG A 534 -3.96 -17.08 15.86
N ALA A 535 -5.06 -16.79 16.54
CA ALA A 535 -6.40 -16.85 15.98
C ALA A 535 -6.91 -15.46 15.57
N TRP A 536 -6.48 -14.40 16.26
CA TRP A 536 -6.80 -12.99 15.95
C TRP A 536 -5.69 -12.05 16.46
N VAL A 537 -5.32 -10.96 15.79
CA VAL A 537 -5.64 -10.62 14.39
C VAL A 537 -4.67 -11.37 13.48
N ARG A 538 -5.13 -11.81 12.30
CA ARG A 538 -4.30 -12.52 11.31
C ARG A 538 -4.70 -12.06 9.91
N ILE A 539 -3.71 -11.92 9.02
CA ILE A 539 -3.94 -11.63 7.59
C ILE A 539 -3.99 -12.92 6.76
N PHE A 540 -3.05 -13.84 6.96
CA PHE A 540 -2.99 -15.07 6.15
C PHE A 540 -3.98 -16.14 6.65
N LEU A 541 -4.82 -16.68 5.77
CA LEU A 541 -5.85 -17.68 6.14
C LEU A 541 -6.77 -17.21 7.27
N ALA A 542 -7.01 -15.89 7.35
CA ALA A 542 -7.75 -15.26 8.44
C ALA A 542 -9.12 -15.93 8.65
N ASP A 543 -9.93 -16.01 7.60
CA ASP A 543 -11.28 -16.57 7.66
C ASP A 543 -11.27 -18.07 8.06
N LEU A 544 -10.37 -18.88 7.49
CA LEU A 544 -10.28 -20.31 7.79
C LEU A 544 -9.90 -20.58 9.25
N GLU A 545 -8.87 -19.90 9.76
CA GLU A 545 -8.39 -20.11 11.13
C GLU A 545 -9.34 -19.50 12.16
N PHE A 546 -9.98 -18.38 11.82
CA PHE A 546 -11.03 -17.80 12.62
C PHE A 546 -12.23 -18.75 12.77
N LYS A 547 -12.70 -19.36 11.67
CA LYS A 547 -13.76 -20.38 11.71
C LYS A 547 -13.38 -21.56 12.59
N ARG A 548 -12.15 -22.06 12.43
CA ARG A 548 -11.67 -23.26 13.12
C ARG A 548 -11.45 -23.04 14.62
N LYS A 549 -11.12 -21.82 15.04
CA LYS A 549 -10.62 -21.56 16.40
C LYS A 549 -11.38 -20.51 17.19
N LEU A 550 -12.09 -19.58 16.55
CA LEU A 550 -12.77 -18.50 17.26
C LEU A 550 -14.29 -18.57 17.23
N TRP A 551 -14.90 -19.31 16.30
CA TRP A 551 -16.34 -19.60 16.40
C TRP A 551 -16.64 -20.25 17.74
N SER A 552 -17.66 -19.69 18.40
CA SER A 552 -17.91 -19.91 19.82
C SER A 552 -19.40 -19.84 20.13
N ILE A 553 -19.79 -20.48 21.23
CA ILE A 553 -21.14 -20.40 21.81
C ILE A 553 -21.02 -19.82 23.21
N TYR A 554 -21.98 -18.99 23.60
CA TYR A 554 -22.11 -18.54 24.97
C TYR A 554 -22.70 -19.63 25.87
N ASP A 555 -22.00 -19.98 26.96
CA ASP A 555 -22.53 -20.82 28.03
C ASP A 555 -23.11 -19.94 29.15
N PRO A 556 -24.43 -19.97 29.41
CA PRO A 556 -25.06 -19.22 30.49
C PRO A 556 -24.54 -19.60 31.90
N LYS A 557 -24.07 -20.84 32.10
CA LYS A 557 -23.60 -21.33 33.40
C LYS A 557 -22.25 -20.72 33.77
N THR A 558 -21.30 -20.75 32.84
CA THR A 558 -19.98 -20.12 33.04
C THR A 558 -20.03 -18.62 32.79
N GLY A 559 -20.97 -18.18 31.97
CA GLY A 559 -21.08 -16.83 31.52
C GLY A 559 -20.03 -16.41 30.50
N CYS A 560 -19.41 -17.40 29.85
CA CYS A 560 -18.32 -17.22 28.91
C CYS A 560 -18.74 -17.62 27.50
N THR A 561 -18.16 -16.95 26.52
CA THR A 561 -18.21 -17.36 25.11
C THR A 561 -17.06 -18.32 24.85
N GLU A 562 -17.37 -19.59 24.66
CA GLU A 562 -16.42 -20.70 24.60
C GLU A 562 -16.28 -21.21 23.17
N SER A 563 -15.04 -21.55 22.77
CA SER A 563 -14.73 -22.08 21.44
C SER A 563 -15.50 -23.37 21.16
N MET A 564 -16.01 -23.51 19.93
CA MET A 564 -16.67 -24.73 19.45
C MET A 564 -15.75 -25.96 19.47
N ASP A 565 -14.44 -25.74 19.31
CA ASP A 565 -13.44 -26.80 19.46
C ASP A 565 -13.13 -27.00 20.97
N GLU A 566 -13.63 -28.09 21.54
CA GLU A 566 -13.44 -28.44 22.96
C GLU A 566 -11.97 -28.59 23.36
N ASP A 567 -11.08 -28.93 22.40
CA ASP A 567 -9.65 -29.05 22.64
C ASP A 567 -8.93 -27.69 22.59
N VAL A 568 -9.64 -26.58 22.36
CA VAL A 568 -9.08 -25.23 22.26
C VAL A 568 -9.46 -24.37 23.46
N GLU A 569 -8.48 -23.65 24.00
CA GLU A 569 -8.65 -22.56 24.94
C GLU A 569 -8.20 -21.25 24.28
N ILE A 570 -9.00 -20.20 24.39
CA ILE A 570 -8.61 -18.86 23.93
C ILE A 570 -7.87 -18.11 25.03
N VAL A 571 -6.68 -17.63 24.69
CA VAL A 571 -5.75 -16.99 25.62
C VAL A 571 -5.16 -15.74 25.01
N VAL A 572 -4.95 -14.73 25.85
CA VAL A 572 -4.33 -13.48 25.46
C VAL A 572 -2.85 -13.54 25.83
N PRO A 573 -1.92 -13.17 24.92
CA PRO A 573 -0.50 -13.10 25.24
C PRO A 573 -0.21 -12.13 26.39
N GLU A 574 0.68 -12.51 27.31
CA GLU A 574 1.15 -11.62 28.38
C GLU A 574 2.58 -11.12 28.16
N ASP A 575 3.18 -11.49 27.02
CA ASP A 575 4.52 -11.09 26.60
C ASP A 575 4.69 -9.57 26.61
N ASP A 576 5.94 -9.14 26.79
CA ASP A 576 6.30 -7.72 26.90
C ASP A 576 5.41 -6.97 27.91
N TYR A 577 5.18 -7.60 29.06
CA TYR A 577 4.35 -7.08 30.16
C TYR A 577 2.89 -6.79 29.75
N GLY A 578 2.39 -7.48 28.73
CA GLY A 578 1.06 -7.32 28.14
C GLY A 578 1.00 -6.26 27.04
N LEU A 579 2.11 -5.59 26.71
CA LEU A 579 2.18 -4.63 25.60
C LEU A 579 2.12 -5.35 24.25
N TYR A 580 2.73 -6.54 24.13
CA TYR A 580 2.73 -7.31 22.87
C TYR A 580 1.31 -7.58 22.36
N ALA A 581 0.36 -7.86 23.25
CA ALA A 581 -1.02 -8.16 22.88
C ALA A 581 -1.78 -6.96 22.28
N ILE A 582 -1.30 -5.73 22.46
CA ILE A 582 -2.02 -4.49 22.12
C ILE A 582 -1.19 -3.53 21.25
N ASP A 583 0.05 -3.89 20.94
CA ASP A 583 1.00 -3.09 20.17
C ASP A 583 0.71 -3.16 18.66
N ILE A 584 1.17 -4.22 17.99
CA ILE A 584 0.90 -4.54 16.59
C ILE A 584 0.05 -5.81 16.59
N LEU A 585 -1.20 -5.75 16.12
CA LEU A 585 -2.18 -6.84 16.27
C LEU A 585 -1.89 -8.06 15.38
N ASP A 586 -1.25 -7.86 14.24
CA ASP A 586 -0.60 -8.93 13.48
C ASP A 586 0.90 -8.62 13.40
N PRO A 587 1.74 -9.13 14.32
CA PRO A 587 3.17 -8.88 14.30
C PRO A 587 3.93 -9.94 13.46
N SER A 588 3.30 -10.52 12.44
CA SER A 588 4.01 -11.41 11.50
C SER A 588 5.21 -10.72 10.87
N TRP A 589 6.24 -11.50 10.52
CA TRP A 589 7.44 -10.94 9.89
C TRP A 589 7.09 -10.14 8.63
N PHE A 590 6.06 -10.58 7.90
CA PHE A 590 5.52 -9.92 6.73
C PHE A 590 4.96 -8.53 7.05
N THR A 591 4.05 -8.39 8.02
CA THR A 591 3.42 -7.10 8.37
C THR A 591 4.41 -6.08 8.93
N LYS A 592 5.42 -6.55 9.68
CA LYS A 592 6.53 -5.71 10.15
C LYS A 592 7.40 -5.22 8.98
N LEU A 593 7.69 -6.10 8.02
CA LEU A 593 8.56 -5.80 6.88
C LEU A 593 7.90 -4.87 5.84
N VAL A 594 6.57 -4.96 5.67
CA VAL A 594 5.82 -4.09 4.74
C VAL A 594 5.19 -2.87 5.43
N HIS A 595 5.48 -2.64 6.71
CA HIS A 595 4.93 -1.55 7.52
C HIS A 595 3.41 -1.37 7.37
N LEU A 596 2.65 -2.46 7.54
CA LEU A 596 1.19 -2.41 7.40
C LEU A 596 0.55 -1.67 8.57
N THR A 597 0.53 -0.34 8.51
CA THR A 597 0.12 0.57 9.61
C THR A 597 -1.27 0.27 10.15
N ASN A 598 -2.18 -0.31 9.34
CA ASN A 598 -3.52 -0.70 9.80
C ASN A 598 -3.54 -1.73 10.95
N VAL A 599 -2.50 -2.56 11.11
CA VAL A 599 -2.38 -3.49 12.25
C VAL A 599 -1.61 -2.89 13.43
N TYR A 600 -1.02 -1.71 13.28
CA TYR A 600 -0.34 -0.98 14.35
C TYR A 600 -1.42 -0.27 15.17
N TYR A 601 -1.70 -0.81 16.36
CA TYR A 601 -2.85 -0.38 17.14
C TYR A 601 -2.47 0.67 18.18
N LEU A 602 -1.70 0.30 19.21
CA LEU A 602 -1.14 1.25 20.18
C LEU A 602 0.35 1.50 19.97
N HIS A 603 0.93 0.99 18.89
CA HIS A 603 2.36 1.09 18.60
C HIS A 603 2.92 2.51 18.71
N ASP A 604 2.28 3.46 18.03
CA ASP A 604 2.74 4.85 18.02
C ASP A 604 2.63 5.50 19.41
N MET A 605 1.61 5.14 20.18
CA MET A 605 1.44 5.61 21.56
C MET A 605 2.48 5.00 22.50
N ILE A 606 2.79 3.71 22.34
CA ILE A 606 3.84 3.01 23.09
C ILE A 606 5.20 3.66 22.81
N ASN A 607 5.53 3.88 21.53
CA ASN A 607 6.77 4.56 21.14
C ASN A 607 6.83 5.99 21.70
N MET A 608 5.73 6.73 21.60
CA MET A 608 5.63 8.08 22.15
C MET A 608 5.89 8.11 23.66
N LEU A 609 5.38 7.14 24.43
CA LEU A 609 5.63 7.03 25.86
C LEU A 609 7.08 6.64 26.15
N ILE A 610 7.66 5.70 25.39
CA ILE A 610 9.09 5.33 25.51
C ILE A 610 9.98 6.55 25.26
N ASP A 611 9.67 7.36 24.24
CA ASP A 611 10.38 8.61 23.95
C ASP A 611 10.26 9.65 25.08
N CYS A 612 9.17 9.60 25.86
CA CYS A 612 8.99 10.42 27.07
C CYS A 612 9.72 9.87 28.31
N GLY A 613 10.47 8.77 28.18
CA GLY A 613 11.26 8.17 29.27
C GLY A 613 10.54 7.07 30.07
N TYR A 614 9.41 6.56 29.56
CA TYR A 614 8.76 5.39 30.15
C TYR A 614 9.50 4.10 29.79
N GLU A 615 9.60 3.17 30.74
CA GLU A 615 10.33 1.91 30.61
C GLU A 615 9.36 0.71 30.72
N LYS A 616 9.37 -0.16 29.71
CA LYS A 616 8.51 -1.36 29.69
C LYS A 616 8.80 -2.24 30.90
N GLY A 617 7.75 -2.68 31.59
CA GLY A 617 7.86 -3.56 32.76
C GLY A 617 8.25 -2.85 34.07
N THR A 618 8.59 -1.56 34.03
CA THR A 618 8.86 -0.75 35.23
C THR A 618 7.84 0.37 35.37
N THR A 619 7.66 1.17 34.32
CA THR A 619 6.71 2.30 34.28
C THR A 619 5.73 2.23 33.11
N LEU A 620 5.83 1.26 32.18
CA LEU A 620 4.89 1.08 31.08
C LEU A 620 4.39 -0.37 30.99
N PHE A 621 3.07 -0.55 30.95
CA PHE A 621 2.41 -1.85 30.97
C PHE A 621 1.21 -1.88 30.00
N GLY A 622 0.87 -3.07 29.52
CA GLY A 622 -0.33 -3.32 28.73
C GLY A 622 -1.27 -4.33 29.40
N TYR A 623 -2.56 -4.20 29.12
CA TYR A 623 -3.57 -5.16 29.56
C TYR A 623 -4.47 -5.57 28.39
N GLY A 624 -4.03 -6.54 27.60
CA GLY A 624 -4.90 -7.23 26.65
C GLY A 624 -5.92 -8.13 27.35
N TYR A 625 -7.10 -8.29 26.75
CA TYR A 625 -8.17 -9.14 27.28
C TYR A 625 -9.01 -9.74 26.16
N ASP A 626 -9.75 -10.82 26.46
CA ASP A 626 -10.65 -11.45 25.48
C ASP A 626 -11.88 -10.57 25.28
N PHE A 627 -11.86 -9.77 24.21
CA PHE A 627 -12.89 -8.79 23.89
C PHE A 627 -14.25 -9.42 23.54
N ARG A 628 -14.34 -10.74 23.37
CA ARG A 628 -15.61 -11.45 23.13
C ARG A 628 -16.44 -11.55 24.41
N GLN A 629 -15.76 -11.53 25.55
CA GLN A 629 -16.36 -11.75 26.87
C GLN A 629 -16.98 -10.47 27.43
N SER A 630 -17.89 -10.64 28.40
CA SER A 630 -18.48 -9.54 29.16
C SER A 630 -17.41 -8.70 29.86
N ASN A 631 -17.58 -7.37 29.86
CA ASN A 631 -16.66 -6.43 30.51
C ASN A 631 -16.63 -6.58 32.04
N ARG A 632 -17.57 -7.33 32.64
CA ARG A 632 -17.57 -7.66 34.07
C ARG A 632 -17.21 -9.12 34.37
N LEU A 633 -16.65 -9.86 33.40
CA LEU A 633 -16.24 -11.24 33.63
C LEU A 633 -15.11 -11.30 34.66
N ASP A 634 -15.25 -12.20 35.64
CA ASP A 634 -14.29 -12.37 36.74
C ASP A 634 -12.84 -12.55 36.26
N LYS A 635 -12.62 -13.30 35.17
CA LYS A 635 -11.27 -13.52 34.60
C LYS A 635 -10.63 -12.19 34.19
N ALA A 636 -11.37 -11.31 33.51
CA ALA A 636 -10.88 -10.00 33.10
C ALA A 636 -10.70 -9.05 34.30
N MET A 637 -11.66 -9.02 35.24
CA MET A 637 -11.56 -8.16 36.42
C MET A 637 -10.40 -8.54 37.35
N LYS A 638 -10.19 -9.85 37.59
CA LYS A 638 -9.06 -10.34 38.41
C LYS A 638 -7.73 -10.08 37.72
N GLY A 639 -7.63 -10.34 36.41
CA GLY A 639 -6.41 -10.04 35.65
C GLY A 639 -6.07 -8.55 35.65
N LEU A 640 -7.05 -7.66 35.50
CA LEU A 640 -6.84 -6.22 35.57
C LEU A 640 -6.36 -5.78 36.96
N LYS A 641 -6.94 -6.33 38.03
CA LYS A 641 -6.49 -6.11 39.40
C LYS A 641 -5.03 -6.54 39.58
N GLU A 642 -4.68 -7.73 39.12
CA GLU A 642 -3.30 -8.26 39.20
C GLU A 642 -2.31 -7.40 38.42
N LYS A 643 -2.70 -6.92 37.23
CA LYS A 643 -1.86 -6.04 36.41
C LYS A 643 -1.63 -4.68 37.08
N LEU A 644 -2.66 -4.08 37.68
CA LEU A 644 -2.53 -2.84 38.45
C LEU A 644 -1.61 -3.00 39.67
N VAL A 645 -1.77 -4.10 40.43
CA VAL A 645 -0.89 -4.41 41.57
C VAL A 645 0.56 -4.62 41.11
N THR A 646 0.76 -5.28 39.98
CA THR A 646 2.08 -5.52 39.39
C THR A 646 2.74 -4.20 39.00
N ALA A 647 2.04 -3.33 38.27
CA ALA A 647 2.53 -2.01 37.88
C ALA A 647 2.85 -1.11 39.09
N TYR A 648 2.00 -1.14 40.12
CA TYR A 648 2.23 -0.41 41.37
C TYR A 648 3.51 -0.88 42.09
N LYS A 649 3.73 -2.19 42.20
CA LYS A 649 4.92 -2.76 42.85
C LYS A 649 6.19 -2.47 42.05
N ALA A 650 6.15 -2.69 40.73
CA ALA A 650 7.28 -2.50 39.83
C ALA A 650 7.76 -1.04 39.77
N SER A 651 6.85 -0.08 40.00
CA SER A 651 7.14 1.36 40.02
C SER A 651 7.49 1.92 41.40
N GLY A 652 7.81 1.06 42.38
CA GLY A 652 8.21 1.51 43.72
C GLY A 652 7.05 2.04 44.57
N GLY A 653 5.82 1.60 44.30
CA GLY A 653 4.64 1.96 45.08
C GLY A 653 3.92 3.22 44.58
N LYS A 654 4.12 3.60 43.32
CA LYS A 654 3.38 4.72 42.71
C LYS A 654 2.06 4.25 42.14
N LYS A 655 1.03 5.09 42.30
CA LYS A 655 -0.27 4.87 41.66
C LYS A 655 -0.16 5.00 40.13
N VAL A 656 -0.99 4.24 39.43
CA VAL A 656 -0.95 4.02 37.97
C VAL A 656 -1.86 5.00 37.23
N ASP A 657 -1.32 5.64 36.20
CA ASP A 657 -2.09 6.41 35.21
C ASP A 657 -2.62 5.44 34.14
N VAL A 658 -3.93 5.30 33.99
CA VAL A 658 -4.56 4.36 33.04
C VAL A 658 -4.96 5.10 31.76
N ILE A 659 -4.62 4.56 30.60
CA ILE A 659 -5.11 5.03 29.30
C ILE A 659 -5.94 3.90 28.69
N SER A 660 -7.23 4.13 28.50
CA SER A 660 -8.14 3.15 27.89
C SER A 660 -8.72 3.65 26.58
N HIS A 661 -8.91 2.75 25.63
CA HIS A 661 -9.50 3.08 24.34
C HIS A 661 -10.81 2.32 24.09
N SER A 662 -11.82 2.99 23.53
CA SER A 662 -13.07 2.40 23.08
C SER A 662 -13.73 1.53 24.17
N MET A 663 -14.08 0.28 23.88
CA MET A 663 -14.66 -0.66 24.85
C MET A 663 -13.81 -0.87 26.12
N GLY A 664 -12.48 -0.66 26.07
CA GLY A 664 -11.62 -0.69 27.24
C GLY A 664 -12.02 0.33 28.31
N GLY A 665 -12.65 1.43 27.91
CA GLY A 665 -13.24 2.38 28.86
C GLY A 665 -14.45 1.82 29.61
N LEU A 666 -15.26 0.97 28.96
CA LEU A 666 -16.36 0.25 29.62
C LEU A 666 -15.84 -0.81 30.58
N LEU A 667 -14.78 -1.54 30.20
CA LEU A 667 -14.06 -2.46 31.09
C LEU A 667 -13.56 -1.74 32.35
N MET A 668 -12.89 -0.59 32.19
CA MET A 668 -12.43 0.22 33.32
C MET A 668 -13.57 0.73 34.19
N ARG A 669 -14.72 1.09 33.58
CA ARG A 669 -15.91 1.54 34.31
C ARG A 669 -16.57 0.42 35.11
N CYS A 670 -16.65 -0.80 34.56
CA CYS A 670 -17.07 -1.99 35.31
C CYS A 670 -16.13 -2.26 36.48
N PHE A 671 -14.82 -2.21 36.23
CA PHE A 671 -13.82 -2.43 37.28
C PHE A 671 -13.91 -1.39 38.39
N LEU A 672 -14.09 -0.12 38.04
CA LEU A 672 -14.32 0.97 38.99
C LEU A 672 -15.55 0.70 39.88
N SER A 673 -16.68 0.27 39.30
CA SER A 673 -17.90 0.02 40.07
C SER A 673 -17.80 -1.21 40.96
N LEU A 674 -17.10 -2.27 40.52
CA LEU A 674 -17.04 -3.56 41.22
C LEU A 674 -15.88 -3.63 42.23
N TYR A 675 -14.79 -2.91 41.99
CA TYR A 675 -13.56 -2.94 42.78
C TYR A 675 -13.09 -1.52 43.11
N ARG A 676 -14.02 -0.69 43.60
CA ARG A 676 -13.78 0.74 43.87
C ARG A 676 -12.60 0.99 44.81
N ASP A 677 -12.46 0.19 45.86
CA ASP A 677 -11.36 0.26 46.83
C ASP A 677 -10.00 -0.01 46.18
N VAL A 678 -9.94 -1.00 45.30
CA VAL A 678 -8.74 -1.35 44.52
C VAL A 678 -8.43 -0.24 43.52
N PHE A 679 -9.44 0.26 42.81
CA PHE A 679 -9.31 1.35 41.84
C PHE A 679 -8.75 2.60 42.51
N GLU A 680 -9.35 3.06 43.62
CA GLU A 680 -8.89 4.21 44.40
C GLU A 680 -7.47 4.01 44.96
N ARG A 681 -7.13 2.79 45.39
CA ARG A 681 -5.82 2.48 45.93
C ARG A 681 -4.71 2.54 44.88
N TYR A 682 -4.96 2.02 43.67
CA TYR A 682 -3.91 1.81 42.68
C TYR A 682 -3.95 2.76 41.49
N VAL A 683 -5.07 3.42 41.19
CA VAL A 683 -5.19 4.32 40.03
C VAL A 683 -5.03 5.77 40.46
N ASN A 684 -4.26 6.55 39.71
CA ASN A 684 -4.01 7.97 39.93
C ASN A 684 -4.80 8.85 38.95
N LYS A 685 -4.68 8.56 37.66
CA LYS A 685 -5.45 9.21 36.59
C LYS A 685 -6.06 8.16 35.68
N TRP A 686 -7.16 8.51 35.05
CA TRP A 686 -7.75 7.74 33.97
C TRP A 686 -8.01 8.64 32.77
N ILE A 687 -7.33 8.36 31.67
CA ILE A 687 -7.51 9.00 30.36
C ILE A 687 -8.29 8.03 29.48
N CYS A 688 -9.49 8.40 29.09
CA CYS A 688 -10.34 7.60 28.24
C CYS A 688 -10.40 8.19 26.83
N ILE A 689 -10.22 7.35 25.81
CA ILE A 689 -10.20 7.75 24.39
C ILE A 689 -11.34 7.00 23.67
N ALA A 690 -12.25 7.75 23.05
CA ALA A 690 -13.30 7.23 22.17
C ALA A 690 -14.22 6.15 22.78
N CYS A 691 -14.47 6.20 24.09
CA CYS A 691 -15.29 5.18 24.77
C CYS A 691 -16.79 5.38 24.51
N PRO A 692 -17.54 4.35 24.07
CA PRO A 692 -18.98 4.42 23.83
C PRO A 692 -19.77 4.30 25.14
N PHE A 693 -19.73 5.33 26.00
CA PHE A 693 -20.35 5.26 27.34
C PHE A 693 -21.84 4.94 27.31
N GLN A 694 -22.57 5.44 26.29
CA GLN A 694 -24.00 5.17 26.11
C GLN A 694 -24.30 4.16 24.99
N GLY A 695 -23.26 3.57 24.40
CA GLY A 695 -23.37 2.62 23.28
C GLY A 695 -22.94 3.20 21.93
N ALA A 696 -22.86 2.34 20.92
CA ALA A 696 -22.49 2.68 19.54
C ALA A 696 -23.57 2.17 18.58
N PRO A 697 -24.71 2.88 18.45
CA PRO A 697 -25.97 2.27 18.02
C PRO A 697 -25.91 1.63 16.63
N GLY A 698 -25.55 2.41 15.60
CA GLY A 698 -25.56 1.93 14.21
C GLY A 698 -24.58 0.78 13.98
N CYS A 699 -23.38 0.86 14.54
CA CYS A 699 -22.38 -0.21 14.44
C CYS A 699 -22.82 -1.50 15.14
N ILE A 700 -23.48 -1.42 16.30
CA ILE A 700 -23.88 -2.61 17.07
C ILE A 700 -25.15 -3.24 16.52
N TYR A 701 -26.14 -2.44 16.09
CA TYR A 701 -27.30 -2.96 15.36
C TYR A 701 -26.89 -3.75 14.13
N ASP A 702 -25.96 -3.20 13.36
CA ASP A 702 -25.43 -3.86 12.17
C ASP A 702 -24.63 -5.13 12.51
N SER A 703 -23.77 -5.05 13.53
CA SER A 703 -22.97 -6.19 13.98
C SER A 703 -23.80 -7.41 14.38
N LEU A 704 -24.96 -7.19 15.03
CA LEU A 704 -25.87 -8.25 15.46
C LEU A 704 -26.79 -8.77 14.35
N LEU A 705 -27.12 -7.95 13.36
CA LEU A 705 -28.06 -8.32 12.29
C LEU A 705 -27.36 -8.87 11.07
N THR A 706 -26.31 -8.22 10.57
CA THR A 706 -25.67 -8.61 9.30
C THR A 706 -24.16 -8.83 9.42
N GLY A 707 -23.59 -8.53 10.58
CA GLY A 707 -22.18 -8.72 10.92
C GLY A 707 -21.36 -7.45 10.79
N LEU A 708 -20.08 -7.57 11.16
CA LEU A 708 -19.12 -6.50 11.04
C LEU A 708 -18.09 -6.87 9.98
N GLN A 709 -17.74 -5.92 9.14
CA GLN A 709 -16.66 -6.07 8.17
C GLN A 709 -15.71 -4.89 8.33
N PHE A 710 -14.46 -5.19 8.67
CA PHE A 710 -13.44 -4.15 8.89
C PHE A 710 -12.86 -3.62 7.56
N VAL A 711 -13.10 -4.31 6.45
CA VAL A 711 -12.58 -3.98 5.11
C VAL A 711 -13.62 -4.34 4.04
N TYR A 712 -14.10 -3.35 3.27
CA TYR A 712 -15.10 -3.53 2.21
C TYR A 712 -14.44 -3.73 0.83
N GLY A 713 -15.10 -4.45 -0.09
CA GLY A 713 -14.60 -4.71 -1.46
C GLY A 713 -13.84 -6.05 -1.61
N PHE A 714 -13.12 -6.25 -2.73
CA PHE A 714 -12.36 -7.49 -2.99
C PHE A 714 -11.28 -7.80 -1.92
N GLU A 715 -10.91 -6.78 -1.15
CA GLU A 715 -10.00 -6.86 -0.01
C GLU A 715 -10.55 -7.74 1.13
N SER A 716 -11.88 -7.87 1.23
CA SER A 716 -12.52 -8.63 2.29
C SER A 716 -12.26 -10.14 2.26
N TYR A 717 -11.78 -10.68 1.12
CA TYR A 717 -11.41 -12.09 0.99
C TYR A 717 -10.20 -12.47 1.85
N PHE A 718 -9.37 -11.49 2.22
CA PHE A 718 -8.16 -11.70 3.02
C PHE A 718 -8.37 -11.47 4.52
N PHE A 719 -9.51 -10.90 4.90
CA PHE A 719 -9.92 -10.70 6.28
C PHE A 719 -11.08 -11.63 6.63
N VAL A 720 -11.47 -11.65 7.90
CA VAL A 720 -12.64 -12.42 8.32
C VAL A 720 -13.86 -11.85 7.60
N SER A 721 -14.56 -12.71 6.85
CA SER A 721 -15.74 -12.32 6.09
C SER A 721 -16.82 -11.80 7.03
N ARG A 722 -17.65 -10.86 6.54
CA ARG A 722 -18.73 -10.24 7.32
C ARG A 722 -19.62 -11.29 7.99
N TRP A 723 -20.01 -12.32 7.25
CA TRP A 723 -20.82 -13.42 7.75
C TRP A 723 -20.09 -14.27 8.79
N THR A 724 -18.81 -14.57 8.59
CA THR A 724 -18.03 -15.35 9.57
C THR A 724 -17.87 -14.59 10.89
N MET A 725 -17.71 -13.27 10.81
CA MET A 725 -17.70 -12.39 11.98
C MET A 725 -19.09 -12.33 12.63
N HIS A 726 -20.17 -12.17 11.85
CA HIS A 726 -21.56 -12.21 12.34
C HIS A 726 -21.81 -13.41 13.26
N GLN A 727 -21.47 -14.62 12.79
CA GLN A 727 -21.67 -15.86 13.54
C GLN A 727 -20.92 -15.89 14.88
N LEU A 728 -19.81 -15.15 15.02
CA LEU A 728 -19.16 -14.96 16.32
C LEU A 728 -19.86 -13.90 17.18
N LEU A 729 -20.18 -12.74 16.58
CA LEU A 729 -20.65 -11.57 17.33
C LEU A 729 -22.01 -11.79 18.00
N VAL A 730 -22.90 -12.58 17.39
CA VAL A 730 -24.22 -12.94 17.98
C VAL A 730 -24.08 -13.64 19.34
N GLU A 731 -22.95 -14.34 19.57
CA GLU A 731 -22.63 -15.07 20.80
C GLU A 731 -21.62 -14.34 21.71
N CYS A 732 -21.32 -13.05 21.45
CA CYS A 732 -20.37 -12.25 22.23
C CYS A 732 -21.06 -11.27 23.20
N PRO A 733 -20.99 -11.48 24.53
CA PRO A 733 -21.58 -10.57 25.52
C PRO A 733 -21.13 -9.11 25.43
N SER A 734 -19.89 -8.86 25.03
CA SER A 734 -19.37 -7.51 24.87
C SER A 734 -20.14 -6.67 23.84
N ILE A 735 -20.64 -7.29 22.78
CA ILE A 735 -21.40 -6.62 21.71
C ILE A 735 -22.74 -6.13 22.24
N TYR A 736 -23.43 -6.96 23.03
CA TYR A 736 -24.69 -6.60 23.68
C TYR A 736 -24.51 -5.50 24.72
N GLU A 737 -23.36 -5.44 25.40
CA GLU A 737 -23.04 -4.38 26.36
C GLU A 737 -22.84 -3.00 25.72
N MET A 738 -22.58 -2.96 24.40
CA MET A 738 -22.43 -1.73 23.61
C MET A 738 -23.71 -1.31 22.87
N LEU A 739 -24.82 -2.04 23.03
CA LEU A 739 -26.15 -1.60 22.55
C LEU A 739 -26.48 -0.21 23.11
N PRO A 740 -27.27 0.60 22.37
CA PRO A 740 -27.70 1.91 22.84
C PRO A 740 -28.39 1.79 24.19
N ASN A 741 -28.01 2.65 25.13
CA ASN A 741 -28.66 2.70 26.43
C ASN A 741 -30.11 3.19 26.27
N PRO A 742 -31.13 2.35 26.56
CA PRO A 742 -32.53 2.76 26.40
C PRO A 742 -32.96 3.81 27.43
N GLY A 743 -32.23 3.91 28.57
CA GLY A 743 -32.47 4.93 29.59
C GLY A 743 -31.79 6.28 29.31
N TYR A 744 -30.94 6.36 28.28
CA TYR A 744 -30.24 7.60 27.93
C TYR A 744 -31.11 8.47 27.04
N LYS A 745 -31.18 9.76 27.37
CA LYS A 745 -31.94 10.76 26.61
C LYS A 745 -31.11 11.26 25.43
N TRP A 746 -31.08 10.47 24.37
CA TRP A 746 -30.45 10.88 23.11
C TRP A 746 -31.12 12.12 22.52
N LYS A 747 -30.34 13.02 21.90
CA LYS A 747 -30.87 14.18 21.15
C LYS A 747 -31.79 13.75 20.02
N GLU A 748 -31.36 12.73 19.28
CA GLU A 748 -32.14 12.01 18.28
C GLU A 748 -32.14 10.54 18.69
N GLN A 749 -33.28 9.86 18.63
CA GLN A 749 -33.33 8.45 19.00
C GLN A 749 -32.64 7.61 17.93
N PRO A 750 -31.75 6.67 18.30
CA PRO A 750 -31.21 5.71 17.35
C PRO A 750 -32.28 4.68 17.03
N LEU A 751 -32.56 4.48 15.74
CA LEU A 751 -33.66 3.65 15.27
C LEU A 751 -33.17 2.54 14.33
N ILE A 752 -33.96 1.48 14.22
CA ILE A 752 -33.85 0.48 13.17
C ILE A 752 -35.09 0.60 12.29
N HIS A 753 -34.88 0.91 11.02
CA HIS A 753 -35.93 0.98 10.01
C HIS A 753 -35.89 -0.26 9.13
N VAL A 754 -37.05 -0.83 8.83
CA VAL A 754 -37.17 -1.98 7.91
C VAL A 754 -38.31 -1.71 6.94
N TRP A 755 -38.00 -1.62 5.65
CA TRP A 755 -39.02 -1.63 4.61
C TRP A 755 -39.51 -3.05 4.43
N LYS A 756 -40.74 -3.35 4.88
CA LYS A 756 -41.33 -4.68 4.80
C LYS A 756 -42.41 -4.75 3.73
N LYS A 757 -42.44 -5.84 2.99
CA LYS A 757 -43.44 -6.09 1.95
C LYS A 757 -44.78 -6.44 2.59
N GLN A 758 -45.87 -5.81 2.16
CA GLN A 758 -47.22 -6.23 2.54
C GLN A 758 -47.80 -7.20 1.53
N THR A 759 -48.63 -8.13 2.01
CA THR A 759 -49.38 -9.06 1.15
C THR A 759 -50.46 -8.32 0.36
N GLU A 760 -50.55 -8.61 -0.94
CA GLU A 760 -51.31 -7.90 -1.97
C GLU A 760 -52.72 -7.44 -1.56
N LYS A 761 -52.99 -6.13 -1.73
CA LYS A 761 -54.32 -5.63 -2.08
C LYS A 761 -54.23 -4.89 -3.42
N ALA A 762 -54.80 -5.50 -4.45
CA ALA A 762 -55.15 -4.87 -5.73
C ALA A 762 -53.99 -4.27 -6.56
N GLY A 763 -52.91 -5.02 -6.79
CA GLY A 763 -51.99 -4.78 -7.91
C GLY A 763 -50.97 -3.65 -7.74
N ASN A 764 -50.91 -3.01 -6.57
CA ASN A 764 -49.76 -2.17 -6.16
C ASN A 764 -48.93 -2.92 -5.12
N LEU A 765 -47.61 -2.97 -5.32
CA LEU A 765 -46.64 -3.42 -4.31
C LEU A 765 -46.61 -2.39 -3.17
N ASP A 766 -47.46 -2.57 -2.17
CA ASP A 766 -47.48 -1.70 -1.00
C ASP A 766 -46.38 -2.16 -0.01
N SER A 767 -45.39 -1.29 0.23
CA SER A 767 -44.34 -1.52 1.23
C SER A 767 -44.60 -0.64 2.45
N LYS A 768 -44.30 -1.17 3.65
CA LYS A 768 -44.46 -0.43 4.91
C LYS A 768 -43.12 -0.32 5.61
N LEU A 769 -42.77 0.90 5.99
CA LEU A 769 -41.64 1.14 6.88
C LEU A 769 -42.03 0.81 8.33
N GLU A 770 -41.44 -0.25 8.88
CA GLU A 770 -41.48 -0.55 10.31
C GLU A 770 -40.26 0.10 10.98
N THR A 771 -40.44 0.59 12.21
CA THR A 771 -39.41 1.32 12.96
C THR A 771 -39.36 0.77 14.38
N PHE A 772 -38.14 0.48 14.83
CA PHE A 772 -37.84 -0.05 16.16
C PHE A 772 -36.86 0.88 16.86
N ASP A 773 -37.08 1.13 18.13
CA ASP A 773 -36.25 1.93 19.02
C ASP A 773 -35.44 1.03 19.98
N PRO A 774 -34.55 1.59 20.83
CA PRO A 774 -33.73 0.79 21.75
C PRO A 774 -34.51 -0.03 22.79
N THR A 775 -35.79 0.27 23.01
CA THR A 775 -36.64 -0.42 23.99
C THR A 775 -37.37 -1.64 23.39
N ASP A 776 -37.63 -1.64 22.08
CA ASP A 776 -38.38 -2.69 21.39
C ASP A 776 -37.56 -3.47 20.33
N CYS A 777 -36.33 -3.06 20.02
CA CYS A 777 -35.49 -3.71 19.00
C CYS A 777 -35.20 -5.21 19.24
N SER A 778 -35.37 -5.72 20.46
CA SER A 778 -35.14 -7.15 20.75
C SER A 778 -36.09 -8.08 20.01
N SER A 779 -37.34 -7.68 19.77
CA SER A 779 -38.28 -8.51 19.00
C SER A 779 -37.87 -8.60 17.53
N LEU A 780 -37.25 -7.55 16.99
CA LEU A 780 -36.70 -7.59 15.64
C LEU A 780 -35.51 -8.55 15.57
N PHE A 781 -34.58 -8.49 16.53
CA PHE A 781 -33.43 -9.41 16.54
C PHE A 781 -33.86 -10.87 16.65
N GLU A 782 -34.85 -11.17 17.50
CA GLU A 782 -35.42 -12.51 17.60
C GLU A 782 -35.96 -13.00 16.27
N GLU A 783 -36.79 -12.21 15.59
CA GLU A 783 -37.36 -12.58 14.30
C GLU A 783 -36.33 -12.66 13.17
N ALA A 784 -35.30 -11.80 13.18
CA ALA A 784 -34.25 -11.78 12.17
C ALA A 784 -33.27 -12.96 12.32
N LEU A 785 -33.02 -13.41 13.55
CA LEU A 785 -32.06 -14.47 13.83
C LEU A 785 -32.72 -15.85 14.08
N LYS A 786 -34.05 -15.97 14.01
CA LYS A 786 -34.76 -17.22 14.33
C LYS A 786 -34.30 -18.42 13.50
N ASP A 787 -33.95 -18.18 12.24
CA ASP A 787 -33.49 -19.20 11.28
C ASP A 787 -31.96 -19.13 11.08
N ASN A 788 -31.23 -18.38 11.91
CA ASN A 788 -29.79 -18.24 11.79
C ASN A 788 -29.08 -19.52 12.24
N GLU A 789 -28.28 -20.08 11.34
CA GLU A 789 -27.59 -21.35 11.53
C GLU A 789 -26.11 -21.25 11.17
N LEU A 790 -25.27 -21.87 12.01
CA LEU A 790 -23.84 -22.01 11.82
C LEU A 790 -23.50 -23.43 11.37
N LYS A 791 -22.86 -23.56 10.20
CA LYS A 791 -22.33 -24.84 9.70
C LYS A 791 -20.93 -25.08 10.23
N TYR A 792 -20.77 -26.02 11.15
CA TYR A 792 -19.48 -26.38 11.75
C TYR A 792 -19.19 -27.86 11.56
N GLY A 793 -18.22 -28.17 10.69
CA GLY A 793 -17.94 -29.55 10.30
C GLY A 793 -19.12 -30.17 9.54
N SER A 794 -19.63 -31.30 10.04
CA SER A 794 -20.85 -31.94 9.54
C SER A 794 -22.14 -31.38 10.15
N ASP A 795 -22.02 -30.56 11.19
CA ASP A 795 -23.15 -30.20 12.04
C ASP A 795 -23.68 -28.81 11.70
N THR A 796 -25.00 -28.66 11.84
CA THR A 796 -25.70 -27.38 11.72
C THR A 796 -26.16 -26.98 13.11
N ILE A 797 -25.63 -25.87 13.62
CA ILE A 797 -25.87 -25.38 14.97
C ILE A 797 -26.76 -24.13 14.89
N PRO A 798 -27.95 -24.11 15.51
CA PRO A 798 -28.78 -22.91 15.53
C PRO A 798 -28.15 -21.83 16.41
N LEU A 799 -28.08 -20.60 15.92
CA LEU A 799 -27.58 -19.41 16.63
C LEU A 799 -28.67 -18.32 16.66
N PRO A 800 -29.79 -18.54 17.38
CA PRO A 800 -30.85 -17.56 17.50
C PRO A 800 -30.41 -16.37 18.37
N PHE A 801 -31.21 -15.31 18.39
CA PHE A 801 -30.96 -14.18 19.29
C PHE A 801 -30.91 -14.63 20.76
N ASN A 802 -29.82 -14.28 21.45
CA ASN A 802 -29.51 -14.84 22.75
C ASN A 802 -29.99 -13.95 23.90
N TYR A 803 -31.20 -14.23 24.41
CA TYR A 803 -31.82 -13.49 25.52
C TYR A 803 -31.04 -13.58 26.85
N GLU A 804 -30.28 -14.66 27.08
CA GLU A 804 -29.44 -14.79 28.27
C GLU A 804 -28.28 -13.79 28.24
N ILE A 805 -27.65 -13.61 27.07
CA ILE A 805 -26.63 -12.59 26.87
C ILE A 805 -27.22 -11.19 27.06
N LEU A 806 -28.40 -10.92 26.48
CA LEU A 806 -29.08 -9.63 26.64
C LEU A 806 -29.39 -9.32 28.12
N ALA A 807 -29.89 -10.31 28.87
CA ALA A 807 -30.15 -10.17 30.30
C ALA A 807 -28.85 -9.86 31.07
N ARG A 808 -27.75 -10.55 30.72
CA ARG A 808 -26.43 -10.30 31.30
C ARG A 808 -25.95 -8.88 31.02
N ALA A 809 -26.08 -8.41 29.78
CA ALA A 809 -25.68 -7.08 29.34
C ALA A 809 -26.50 -5.96 30.02
N ARG A 810 -27.81 -6.17 30.21
CA ARG A 810 -28.66 -5.28 31.03
C ARG A 810 -28.18 -5.22 32.49
N GLY A 811 -27.73 -6.34 33.05
CA GLY A 811 -27.07 -6.38 34.36
C GLY A 811 -25.76 -5.57 34.38
N THR A 812 -24.93 -5.68 33.34
CA THR A 812 -23.71 -4.89 33.19
C THR A 812 -24.02 -3.39 33.06
N ARG A 813 -25.08 -3.01 32.33
CA ARG A 813 -25.53 -1.61 32.20
C ARG A 813 -25.82 -0.99 33.56
N LYS A 814 -26.51 -1.71 34.46
CA LYS A 814 -26.74 -1.23 35.84
C LYS A 814 -25.44 -0.97 36.60
N ILE A 815 -24.42 -1.80 36.41
CA ILE A 815 -23.09 -1.61 37.01
C ILE A 815 -22.40 -0.37 36.43
N LEU A 816 -22.47 -0.18 35.11
CA LEU A 816 -21.93 1.01 34.46
C LEU A 816 -22.62 2.28 34.98
N ASP A 817 -23.95 2.29 35.06
CA ASP A 817 -24.73 3.46 35.49
C ASP A 817 -24.49 3.81 36.96
N ASN A 818 -24.20 2.83 37.81
CA ASN A 818 -23.87 3.02 39.23
C ASN A 818 -22.40 3.41 39.48
N ALA A 819 -21.54 3.40 38.46
CA ALA A 819 -20.13 3.71 38.62
C ALA A 819 -19.94 5.16 39.09
N GLN A 820 -19.11 5.35 40.11
CA GLN A 820 -18.81 6.66 40.68
C GLN A 820 -17.30 6.80 40.84
N LEU A 821 -16.75 7.87 40.28
CA LEU A 821 -15.32 8.17 40.37
C LEU A 821 -14.96 8.59 41.82
N PRO A 822 -13.88 8.04 42.42
CA PRO A 822 -13.38 8.53 43.70
C PRO A 822 -12.75 9.92 43.54
N ASP A 823 -12.92 10.79 44.54
CA ASP A 823 -12.39 12.16 44.52
C ASP A 823 -10.85 12.21 44.40
N SER A 824 -10.18 11.11 44.76
CA SER A 824 -8.73 10.95 44.70
C SER A 824 -8.20 10.62 43.29
N VAL A 825 -9.06 10.40 42.29
CA VAL A 825 -8.66 10.03 40.92
C VAL A 825 -9.08 11.08 39.92
N SER A 826 -8.14 11.56 39.09
CA SER A 826 -8.46 12.50 38.01
C SER A 826 -8.91 11.77 36.75
N PHE A 827 -10.03 12.19 36.15
CA PHE A 827 -10.54 11.63 34.91
C PHE A 827 -10.44 12.62 33.75
N TYR A 828 -10.03 12.12 32.58
CA TYR A 828 -9.90 12.88 31.34
C TYR A 828 -10.57 12.11 30.21
N ASN A 829 -11.23 12.81 29.30
CA ASN A 829 -11.95 12.20 28.18
C ASN A 829 -11.55 12.86 26.85
N ILE A 830 -11.19 12.04 25.87
CA ILE A 830 -10.91 12.43 24.49
C ILE A 830 -11.91 11.71 23.59
N PHE A 831 -12.58 12.42 22.71
CA PHE A 831 -13.53 11.86 21.76
C PHE A 831 -13.33 12.45 20.36
N GLY A 832 -13.66 11.68 19.32
CA GLY A 832 -13.60 12.16 17.95
C GLY A 832 -14.88 12.89 17.53
N THR A 833 -14.74 13.75 16.53
CA THR A 833 -15.78 14.62 15.97
C THR A 833 -15.50 14.84 14.49
N SER A 834 -16.47 15.40 13.76
CA SER A 834 -16.42 15.72 12.33
C SER A 834 -16.34 14.53 11.38
N PHE A 835 -16.72 13.33 11.82
CA PHE A 835 -16.90 12.16 10.96
C PHE A 835 -18.35 11.67 11.03
N ASP A 836 -18.90 11.34 9.87
CA ASP A 836 -20.20 10.70 9.73
C ASP A 836 -20.18 9.35 10.45
N THR A 837 -20.91 9.28 11.55
CA THR A 837 -20.90 8.11 12.44
C THR A 837 -22.24 7.38 12.39
N PRO A 838 -22.25 6.08 12.01
CA PRO A 838 -23.47 5.29 11.92
C PRO A 838 -24.31 5.36 13.21
N PHE A 839 -25.56 5.79 13.07
CA PHE A 839 -26.46 6.02 14.20
C PHE A 839 -27.73 5.18 14.11
N SER A 840 -28.62 5.46 13.15
CA SER A 840 -29.77 4.59 12.84
C SER A 840 -29.48 3.78 11.58
N VAL A 841 -30.04 2.57 11.49
CA VAL A 841 -29.87 1.65 10.35
C VAL A 841 -31.20 1.47 9.62
N CYS A 842 -31.16 1.29 8.30
CA CYS A 842 -32.31 1.02 7.47
C CYS A 842 -32.05 -0.20 6.58
N TYR A 843 -32.97 -1.16 6.57
CA TYR A 843 -32.92 -2.37 5.76
C TYR A 843 -34.03 -2.39 4.71
N GLY A 844 -33.67 -2.73 3.48
CA GLY A 844 -34.56 -2.64 2.32
C GLY A 844 -34.83 -1.20 1.87
N SER A 845 -35.68 -1.07 0.86
CA SER A 845 -36.17 0.22 0.33
C SER A 845 -37.65 0.10 -0.06
N GLU A 846 -38.30 1.22 -0.31
CA GLU A 846 -39.70 1.24 -0.80
C GLU A 846 -39.86 0.41 -2.10
N THR A 847 -38.86 0.45 -2.98
CA THR A 847 -38.82 -0.29 -4.25
C THR A 847 -38.31 -1.73 -4.14
N SER A 848 -37.62 -2.06 -3.06
CA SER A 848 -37.07 -3.40 -2.79
C SER A 848 -37.20 -3.70 -1.29
N PRO A 849 -38.43 -3.97 -0.82
CA PRO A 849 -38.69 -4.27 0.58
C PRO A 849 -38.25 -5.68 0.95
N ILE A 850 -38.00 -5.89 2.23
CA ILE A 850 -37.71 -7.16 2.88
C ILE A 850 -38.99 -8.01 2.91
N ASP A 851 -38.92 -9.27 2.45
CA ASP A 851 -40.04 -10.20 2.47
C ASP A 851 -40.28 -10.73 3.89
N THR A 852 -39.24 -11.25 4.54
CA THR A 852 -39.28 -11.73 5.94
C THR A 852 -38.13 -11.15 6.76
N PHE A 853 -38.34 -10.96 8.07
CA PHE A 853 -37.28 -10.38 8.91
C PHE A 853 -36.00 -11.23 8.93
N SER A 854 -36.08 -12.55 8.73
CA SER A 854 -34.90 -13.43 8.58
C SER A 854 -33.98 -12.99 7.42
N ASP A 855 -34.54 -12.41 6.36
CA ASP A 855 -33.77 -11.97 5.19
C ASP A 855 -32.84 -10.79 5.50
N ILE A 856 -33.08 -10.05 6.59
CA ILE A 856 -32.25 -8.91 7.01
C ILE A 856 -30.78 -9.33 7.11
N CYS A 857 -30.50 -10.51 7.65
CA CYS A 857 -29.15 -11.03 7.88
C CYS A 857 -28.30 -11.16 6.62
N HIS A 858 -28.92 -11.15 5.45
CA HIS A 858 -28.28 -11.27 4.14
C HIS A 858 -28.38 -9.98 3.31
N THR A 859 -28.73 -8.87 3.94
CA THR A 859 -28.78 -7.54 3.30
C THR A 859 -27.63 -6.64 3.75
N ILE A 860 -27.51 -5.48 3.11
CA ILE A 860 -26.57 -4.43 3.50
C ILE A 860 -27.39 -3.27 4.06
N PRO A 861 -27.09 -2.77 5.27
CA PRO A 861 -27.82 -1.63 5.83
C PRO A 861 -27.47 -0.33 5.10
N HIS A 862 -28.43 0.58 5.09
CA HIS A 862 -28.20 2.01 4.88
C HIS A 862 -28.15 2.71 6.23
N TYR A 863 -27.13 3.53 6.47
CA TYR A 863 -26.99 4.27 7.72
C TYR A 863 -27.52 5.69 7.59
N SER A 864 -28.11 6.18 8.67
CA SER A 864 -28.11 7.60 8.99
C SER A 864 -26.91 7.90 9.88
N TYR A 865 -26.43 9.13 9.82
CA TYR A 865 -25.19 9.53 10.45
C TYR A 865 -25.39 10.70 11.42
N VAL A 866 -24.61 10.68 12.50
CA VAL A 866 -24.46 11.79 13.44
C VAL A 866 -22.97 12.14 13.57
N ASP A 867 -22.68 13.27 14.20
CA ASP A 867 -21.29 13.66 14.49
C ASP A 867 -20.62 12.68 15.46
N GLY A 868 -19.40 12.27 15.13
CA GLY A 868 -18.59 11.37 15.95
C GLY A 868 -17.24 11.08 15.30
N ASP A 869 -16.73 9.87 15.53
CA ASP A 869 -15.42 9.41 15.08
C ASP A 869 -15.49 8.35 13.96
N GLY A 870 -16.67 8.13 13.38
CA GLY A 870 -16.93 7.08 12.38
C GLY A 870 -17.28 5.72 12.99
N THR A 871 -17.31 5.58 14.31
CA THR A 871 -17.78 4.37 15.02
C THR A 871 -18.64 4.71 16.24
N VAL A 872 -18.20 5.65 17.07
CA VAL A 872 -18.86 6.07 18.30
C VAL A 872 -19.39 7.49 18.14
N PRO A 873 -20.71 7.72 18.32
CA PRO A 873 -21.26 9.07 18.31
C PRO A 873 -20.60 9.97 19.37
N ALA A 874 -20.30 11.22 19.02
CA ALA A 874 -19.67 12.17 19.95
C ALA A 874 -20.53 12.38 21.20
N GLU A 875 -21.87 12.35 21.07
CA GLU A 875 -22.80 12.41 22.19
C GLU A 875 -22.61 11.26 23.18
N SER A 876 -22.50 10.03 22.68
CA SER A 876 -22.24 8.83 23.51
C SER A 876 -20.88 8.92 24.18
N ALA A 877 -19.84 9.33 23.44
CA ALA A 877 -18.49 9.43 23.97
C ALA A 877 -18.32 10.54 25.02
N LYS A 878 -19.09 11.62 24.91
CA LYS A 878 -19.10 12.72 25.90
C LYS A 878 -19.90 12.36 27.16
N ALA A 879 -20.86 11.44 27.07
CA ALA A 879 -21.82 11.11 28.13
C ALA A 879 -21.26 10.12 29.18
N ASP A 880 -20.07 10.41 29.71
CA ASP A 880 -19.38 9.58 30.70
C ASP A 880 -20.01 9.63 32.10
N GLY A 881 -20.59 10.78 32.49
CA GLY A 881 -21.24 10.97 33.79
C GLY A 881 -20.29 11.27 34.96
N PHE A 882 -19.00 11.50 34.71
CA PHE A 882 -18.00 11.78 35.74
C PHE A 882 -17.66 13.27 35.85
N PRO A 883 -17.11 13.75 36.98
CA PRO A 883 -16.51 15.07 37.09
C PRO A 883 -15.14 15.11 36.37
N ALA A 884 -15.13 15.08 35.04
CA ALA A 884 -13.89 15.08 34.25
C ALA A 884 -13.13 16.41 34.41
N VAL A 885 -11.80 16.32 34.58
CA VAL A 885 -10.90 17.47 34.58
C VAL A 885 -10.90 18.16 33.22
N ALA A 886 -10.93 17.38 32.14
CA ALA A 886 -11.08 17.88 30.78
C ALA A 886 -11.84 16.89 29.89
N ARG A 887 -12.62 17.45 28.97
CA ARG A 887 -13.23 16.73 27.83
C ARG A 887 -12.80 17.43 26.56
N VAL A 888 -12.16 16.71 25.64
CA VAL A 888 -11.63 17.29 24.41
C VAL A 888 -12.14 16.53 23.20
N GLY A 889 -12.89 17.23 22.35
CA GLY A 889 -13.29 16.75 21.03
C GLY A 889 -12.21 17.08 20.00
N LEU A 890 -11.77 16.10 19.22
CA LEU A 890 -10.80 16.28 18.14
C LEU A 890 -11.37 15.82 16.81
N LYS A 891 -10.95 16.46 15.71
CA LYS A 891 -11.32 16.05 14.36
C LYS A 891 -10.41 14.91 13.91
N ALA A 892 -10.77 13.68 14.29
CA ALA A 892 -10.04 12.48 13.94
C ALA A 892 -10.98 11.27 13.97
N SER A 893 -10.71 10.29 13.09
CA SER A 893 -11.46 9.03 13.08
C SER A 893 -11.11 8.15 14.29
N HIS A 894 -11.96 7.15 14.58
CA HIS A 894 -11.85 6.30 15.78
C HIS A 894 -10.45 5.70 15.96
N ARG A 895 -9.86 5.19 14.88
CA ARG A 895 -8.51 4.61 14.89
C ARG A 895 -7.41 5.68 14.88
N GLU A 896 -7.61 6.76 14.13
CA GLU A 896 -6.64 7.85 14.04
C GLU A 896 -6.40 8.52 15.39
N LEU A 897 -7.38 8.54 16.30
CA LEU A 897 -7.19 9.04 17.66
C LEU A 897 -6.01 8.37 18.41
N LEU A 898 -5.62 7.14 18.04
CA LEU A 898 -4.52 6.41 18.68
C LEU A 898 -3.13 6.81 18.17
N ASN A 899 -3.03 7.47 17.02
CA ASN A 899 -1.77 7.97 16.46
C ASN A 899 -1.80 9.47 16.12
N ASN A 900 -2.87 10.17 16.50
CA ASN A 900 -3.03 11.59 16.27
C ASN A 900 -2.08 12.41 17.16
N LYS A 901 -1.31 13.30 16.53
CA LYS A 901 -0.33 14.15 17.22
C LYS A 901 -0.96 15.04 18.30
N ALA A 902 -2.19 15.54 18.11
CA ALA A 902 -2.87 16.35 19.11
C ALA A 902 -3.27 15.53 20.34
N VAL A 903 -3.72 14.28 20.14
CA VAL A 903 -3.96 13.33 21.25
C VAL A 903 -2.67 13.10 22.02
N PHE A 904 -1.55 12.86 21.34
CA PHE A 904 -0.25 12.67 22.01
C PHE A 904 0.16 13.88 22.83
N GLN A 905 -0.08 15.10 22.36
CA GLN A 905 0.21 16.30 23.15
C GLN A 905 -0.67 16.39 24.40
N LEU A 906 -1.97 16.09 24.30
CA LEU A 906 -2.87 16.06 25.45
C LEU A 906 -2.44 15.00 26.48
N VAL A 907 -2.11 13.78 26.00
CA VAL A 907 -1.64 12.69 26.86
C VAL A 907 -0.34 13.10 27.56
N LYS A 908 0.67 13.63 26.84
CA LYS A 908 1.91 14.12 27.44
C LYS A 908 1.66 15.22 28.48
N GLN A 909 0.75 16.14 28.20
CA GLN A 909 0.37 17.21 29.11
C GLN A 909 -0.27 16.66 30.39
N TRP A 910 -1.23 15.74 30.29
CA TRP A 910 -1.94 15.18 31.44
C TRP A 910 -1.11 14.18 32.24
N LEU A 911 -0.13 13.54 31.61
CA LEU A 911 0.89 12.74 32.29
C LEU A 911 1.97 13.61 32.96
N GLY A 912 2.15 14.85 32.51
CA GLY A 912 3.12 15.80 33.08
C GLY A 912 4.53 15.68 32.51
N VAL A 913 4.68 15.17 31.28
CA VAL A 913 5.97 14.82 30.65
C VAL A 913 6.39 15.75 29.50
N THR A 914 5.93 17.00 29.50
CA THR A 914 6.17 17.94 28.39
C THR A 914 7.64 18.34 28.23
N GLU A 915 8.16 18.30 26.99
CA GLU A 915 9.42 18.95 26.61
C GLU A 915 9.24 20.47 26.64
N GLY A 916 10.26 21.19 27.12
CA GLY A 916 10.19 22.62 27.39
C GLY A 916 9.75 23.47 26.20
N ALA A 917 8.50 23.94 26.23
CA ALA A 917 8.06 25.28 25.83
C ALA A 917 6.57 25.40 26.14
N SER A 918 6.21 26.18 27.16
CA SER A 918 4.84 26.62 27.37
C SER A 918 4.42 27.54 26.21
N LYS A 919 3.74 26.99 25.21
CA LYS A 919 2.74 27.75 24.47
C LYS A 919 1.39 27.22 24.90
N GLN A 920 0.68 28.00 25.70
CA GLN A 920 -0.76 27.83 25.91
C GLN A 920 -1.41 27.85 24.51
N LEU A 921 -1.80 26.68 24.01
CA LEU A 921 -2.70 26.58 22.87
C LEU A 921 -4.09 26.89 23.40
N ASN A 922 -4.66 28.00 22.93
CA ASN A 922 -6.06 28.36 23.17
C ASN A 922 -6.96 27.33 22.50
N TYR A 923 -7.34 26.29 23.22
CA TYR A 923 -8.54 25.54 22.90
C TYR A 923 -9.74 26.28 23.49
N SER A 924 -10.82 26.39 22.71
CA SER A 924 -12.10 26.89 23.19
C SER A 924 -12.57 25.99 24.34
N LYS A 925 -12.38 26.44 25.58
CA LYS A 925 -13.14 25.97 26.74
C LYS A 925 -14.61 26.16 26.39
N ILE A 926 -15.32 25.08 26.07
CA ILE A 926 -16.77 25.08 26.18
C ILE A 926 -17.03 24.94 27.69
N ILE A 927 -17.23 26.07 28.35
CA ILE A 927 -17.80 26.12 29.70
C ILE A 927 -19.28 25.80 29.51
N ASP A 928 -19.73 24.64 29.97
CA ASP A 928 -21.16 24.34 30.07
C ASP A 928 -21.75 25.26 31.16
N SER A 929 -22.43 26.31 30.72
CA SER A 929 -23.34 27.10 31.53
C SER A 929 -24.62 26.29 31.75
N SER A 930 -24.57 25.28 32.60
CA SER A 930 -25.76 24.57 33.09
C SER A 930 -25.62 24.23 34.57
N ASN A 931 -25.35 25.26 35.38
CA ASN A 931 -25.62 25.30 36.81
C ASN A 931 -25.66 26.77 37.25
N ALA A 932 -26.74 27.45 36.86
CA ALA A 932 -27.18 28.72 37.44
C ALA A 932 -28.67 28.90 37.17
N CYS A 933 -29.49 28.05 37.78
CA CYS A 933 -30.74 28.39 38.47
C CYS A 933 -31.34 27.14 39.10
#